data_AF-A0A9J7ZJV6-F1
#
_entry.id   AF-A0A9J7ZJV6-F1
#
_cell.length_a   1.000
_cell.length_b   1.000
_cell.length_c   1.000
_cell.angle_alpha   90.00
_cell.angle_beta   90.00
_cell.angle_gamma   90.00
#
_symmetry.space_group_name_H-M   'P 1'
#
loop_
_entity.id
_entity.type
_entity.pdbx_description
1 polymer ?
#
loop_
_entity_poly.entity_id
_entity_poly.type
_entity_poly.pdbx_seq_one_letter_code
_entity_poly.pdbx_strand_id
1 'polypeptide(L)'
;LHSRNSFPSSARCPTDELSLTNCAVVSEKDLQSGQHVTVRTTPTHKFVFTVKSHHSVVPGTIAFSLPQRKWAGLSIGQEIEVANYNFDKSKQCIGAMTIEIDFLQKKSTDSSPYDSDKMATEFIQHFNNQGFTVGQQLVFSFCDKLFGLVIKDIEAMDPSILTGETASGKKQKIEIGLLVGNSQVIFEKSESSSLTLVGKAKTKEARQTIINPEWNFEKMGIGGLDKEFSAIFRRAFASRVFPPDIVEQMGCKHVKGILLFGPPGCGKTLMARQIGKMLNAREPKIVNGPEILNKYVGESEANIRKLFADAEEEQKRLGANSGLHIIIFDELDAICKQRGTGASSTGVHDTVVNQLLSKIDGVEQLNNILVIGMTNRPDLIDEALMRPGRFEVKMEIGLPDERGRVQILNIHTAKMRDFNLLSGDVDIKELAAETKNYSGAELEGLVRAAQSTAMNRHIKATSTVEVDMERAEKLQVTRTDFMASLNNDIKPAFGTNQEDYSSYIMNGIIKWGDPVTRVLEDGELLVQQTKNSDRTPLVSVLLEGPPHSGKTALAAKISEDSQFPFIKICSPDKMIGHSEISKLVKKLLYYTINGILIIMCGEIDYVPIGPRFSNLVLQALLVLLKKTPPRGRKLLIIGTTSRKDVLQEMEMLDAFSTTIHVHNISSGEHLVEALELLGSFTDAERTTIAKHVKGKRVWIGIKKLLMLIEMSLQMDQAYRVSKFLSLLKDEGA
;
A
#
# COMPACT_ATOMS: atom_id res chain seq x y z
N LEU A 1 10.86 -74.49 18.28
CA LEU A 1 9.65 -75.36 18.34
C LEU A 1 8.52 -74.48 18.89
N HIS A 2 7.51 -73.99 18.17
CA HIS A 2 6.93 -74.26 16.85
C HIS A 2 6.69 -72.92 16.09
N SER A 3 7.29 -72.75 14.92
CA SER A 3 6.83 -71.77 13.90
C SER A 3 6.15 -72.54 12.77
N ARG A 4 5.04 -73.22 13.09
CA ARG A 4 4.18 -73.78 12.04
C ARG A 4 3.32 -72.62 11.55
N ASN A 5 3.48 -72.23 10.29
CA ASN A 5 2.51 -71.38 9.62
C ASN A 5 1.17 -72.12 9.67
N SER A 6 0.19 -71.52 10.33
CA SER A 6 -1.19 -72.01 10.32
C SER A 6 -1.91 -71.34 9.17
N PHE A 7 -2.81 -72.09 8.52
CA PHE A 7 -3.69 -71.60 7.45
C PHE A 7 -5.14 -71.55 7.95
N PRO A 8 -5.48 -70.65 8.90
CA PRO A 8 -6.86 -70.49 9.32
C PRO A 8 -7.69 -69.80 8.23
N SER A 9 -9.01 -70.01 8.27
CA SER A 9 -9.93 -69.27 7.41
C SER A 9 -10.41 -67.97 8.08
N SER A 10 -10.62 -66.93 7.28
CA SER A 10 -11.15 -65.65 7.74
C SER A 10 -12.66 -65.74 8.04
N ALA A 11 -13.07 -65.23 9.20
CA ALA A 11 -14.46 -65.19 9.63
C ALA A 11 -14.91 -63.73 9.88
N ARG A 12 -16.22 -63.55 10.06
CA ARG A 12 -16.81 -62.26 10.47
C ARG A 12 -16.74 -62.11 11.99
N CYS A 13 -16.40 -60.90 12.46
CA CYS A 13 -16.48 -60.55 13.88
C CYS A 13 -17.86 -60.88 14.49
N PRO A 14 -17.94 -61.58 15.64
CA PRO A 14 -19.21 -62.04 16.22
C PRO A 14 -20.10 -60.93 16.80
N THR A 15 -19.49 -59.89 17.37
CA THR A 15 -20.22 -58.78 18.02
C THR A 15 -19.63 -57.43 17.58
N ASP A 16 -20.45 -56.39 17.69
CA ASP A 16 -20.05 -55.01 17.37
C ASP A 16 -19.07 -54.46 18.42
N GLU A 17 -19.17 -54.89 19.69
CA GLU A 17 -18.22 -54.50 20.74
C GLU A 17 -16.79 -54.96 20.40
N LEU A 18 -16.65 -56.19 19.92
CA LEU A 18 -15.35 -56.70 19.46
C LEU A 18 -14.84 -55.95 18.22
N SER A 19 -15.75 -55.44 17.38
CA SER A 19 -15.39 -54.61 16.23
C SER A 19 -14.75 -53.27 16.62
N LEU A 20 -15.06 -52.73 17.79
CA LEU A 20 -14.47 -51.49 18.32
C LEU A 20 -13.07 -51.70 18.90
N THR A 21 -12.70 -52.92 19.26
CA THR A 21 -11.42 -53.20 19.92
C THR A 21 -10.21 -53.21 18.98
N ASN A 22 -10.44 -53.19 17.66
CA ASN A 22 -9.41 -53.34 16.62
C ASN A 22 -8.51 -54.58 16.79
N CYS A 23 -8.98 -55.63 17.46
CA CYS A 23 -8.28 -56.91 17.56
C CYS A 23 -8.77 -57.91 16.52
N ALA A 24 -7.89 -58.80 16.07
CA ALA A 24 -8.25 -60.03 15.37
C ALA A 24 -8.77 -61.04 16.40
N VAL A 25 -10.01 -61.48 16.24
CA VAL A 25 -10.68 -62.32 17.23
C VAL A 25 -10.45 -63.79 16.92
N VAL A 26 -9.95 -64.55 17.89
CA VAL A 26 -9.59 -65.97 17.73
C VAL A 26 -10.28 -66.83 18.79
N SER A 27 -10.25 -68.15 18.61
CA SER A 27 -10.66 -69.08 19.66
C SER A 27 -9.63 -69.13 20.79
N GLU A 28 -10.08 -69.26 22.04
CA GLU A 28 -9.20 -69.40 23.23
C GLU A 28 -8.25 -70.61 23.15
N LYS A 29 -8.58 -71.60 22.32
CA LYS A 29 -7.79 -72.81 22.13
C LYS A 29 -6.58 -72.61 21.21
N ASP A 30 -6.58 -71.58 20.37
CA ASP A 30 -5.57 -71.40 19.32
C ASP A 30 -4.46 -70.44 19.75
N LEU A 31 -4.84 -69.24 20.19
CA LEU A 31 -3.90 -68.15 20.51
C LEU A 31 -4.40 -67.39 21.74
N GLN A 32 -3.46 -66.89 22.55
CA GLN A 32 -3.78 -66.13 23.75
C GLN A 32 -4.04 -64.65 23.41
N SER A 33 -4.95 -64.03 24.17
CA SER A 33 -5.21 -62.59 24.10
C SER A 33 -3.93 -61.78 24.36
N GLY A 34 -3.69 -60.74 23.58
CA GLY A 34 -2.53 -59.85 23.70
C GLY A 34 -1.28 -60.29 22.93
N GLN A 35 -1.32 -61.44 22.24
CA GLN A 35 -0.30 -61.79 21.25
C GLN A 35 -0.51 -60.99 19.95
N HIS A 36 0.56 -60.84 19.16
CA HIS A 36 0.47 -60.19 17.86
C HIS A 36 0.78 -61.19 16.75
N VAL A 37 0.05 -61.08 15.66
CA VAL A 37 0.18 -61.98 14.51
C VAL A 37 0.33 -61.17 13.23
N THR A 38 1.14 -61.68 12.32
CA THR A 38 1.18 -61.22 10.94
C THR A 38 0.26 -62.09 10.10
N VAL A 39 -0.65 -61.45 9.38
CA VAL A 39 -1.54 -62.06 8.40
C VAL A 39 -1.02 -61.72 7.01
N ARG A 40 -0.82 -62.75 6.19
CA ARG A 40 -0.41 -62.62 4.79
C ARG A 40 -1.54 -63.07 3.88
N THR A 41 -1.97 -62.15 3.02
CA THR A 41 -2.98 -62.40 1.96
C THR A 41 -2.34 -62.63 0.61
N THR A 42 -1.18 -62.01 0.37
CA THR A 42 -0.35 -62.17 -0.83
C THR A 42 1.13 -62.15 -0.42
N PRO A 43 2.07 -62.67 -1.25
CA PRO A 43 3.50 -62.71 -0.89
C PRO A 43 4.11 -61.34 -0.56
N THR A 44 3.53 -60.27 -1.09
CA THR A 44 4.02 -58.89 -0.96
C THR A 44 3.38 -58.11 0.20
N HIS A 45 2.17 -58.47 0.63
CA HIS A 45 1.44 -57.70 1.64
C HIS A 45 1.39 -58.43 2.98
N LYS A 46 1.95 -57.79 4.01
CA LYS A 46 1.98 -58.27 5.40
C LYS A 46 1.20 -57.28 6.27
N PHE A 47 0.19 -57.77 6.96
CA PHE A 47 -0.60 -56.96 7.90
C PHE A 47 -0.40 -57.48 9.31
N VAL A 48 -0.16 -56.59 10.28
CA VAL A 48 0.01 -56.97 11.68
C VAL A 48 -1.27 -56.69 12.45
N PHE A 49 -1.75 -57.68 13.20
CA PHE A 49 -2.94 -57.57 14.04
C PHE A 49 -2.64 -57.99 15.48
N THR A 50 -3.35 -57.39 16.42
CA THR A 50 -3.34 -57.82 17.83
C THR A 50 -4.47 -58.81 18.06
N VAL A 51 -4.21 -59.88 18.80
CA VAL A 51 -5.13 -60.99 18.98
C VAL A 51 -5.95 -60.81 20.24
N LYS A 52 -7.27 -61.09 20.16
CA LYS A 52 -8.17 -61.19 21.32
C LYS A 52 -8.95 -62.49 21.24
N SER A 53 -8.92 -63.28 22.29
CA SER A 53 -9.62 -64.56 22.36
C SER A 53 -11.09 -64.38 22.74
N HIS A 54 -11.99 -65.14 22.10
CA HIS A 54 -13.40 -65.14 22.41
C HIS A 54 -14.02 -66.53 22.21
N HIS A 55 -14.94 -66.92 23.10
CA HIS A 55 -15.55 -68.25 23.12
C HIS A 55 -16.43 -68.59 21.90
N SER A 56 -16.95 -67.57 21.20
CA SER A 56 -17.85 -67.75 20.05
C SER A 56 -17.14 -67.99 18.71
N VAL A 57 -15.80 -67.97 18.69
CA VAL A 57 -15.02 -68.21 17.47
C VAL A 57 -14.63 -69.68 17.34
N VAL A 58 -14.88 -70.25 16.16
CA VAL A 58 -14.57 -71.65 15.85
C VAL A 58 -13.04 -71.83 15.79
N PRO A 59 -12.47 -72.87 16.43
CA PRO A 59 -11.04 -73.17 16.33
C PRO A 59 -10.59 -73.33 14.88
N GLY A 60 -9.45 -72.75 14.52
CA GLY A 60 -8.95 -72.71 13.13
C GLY A 60 -9.56 -71.60 12.27
N THR A 61 -10.31 -70.66 12.85
CA THR A 61 -10.82 -69.47 12.16
C THR A 61 -10.39 -68.20 12.88
N ILE A 62 -10.12 -67.12 12.12
CA ILE A 62 -9.82 -65.79 12.67
C ILE A 62 -10.89 -64.82 12.21
N ALA A 63 -11.62 -64.24 13.16
CA ALA A 63 -12.67 -63.30 12.88
C ALA A 63 -12.15 -61.86 12.82
N PHE A 64 -12.44 -61.17 11.72
CA PHE A 64 -12.03 -59.78 11.49
C PHE A 64 -13.24 -58.84 11.42
N SER A 65 -13.05 -57.61 11.89
CA SER A 65 -14.05 -56.55 11.79
C SER A 65 -14.19 -56.02 10.35
N LEU A 66 -15.25 -55.28 10.05
CA LEU A 66 -15.45 -54.71 8.70
C LEU A 66 -14.33 -53.72 8.31
N PRO A 67 -13.88 -52.78 9.18
CA PRO A 67 -12.75 -51.90 8.88
C PRO A 67 -11.45 -52.66 8.59
N GLN A 68 -11.12 -53.66 9.43
CA GLN A 68 -9.93 -54.50 9.25
C GLN A 68 -9.94 -55.27 7.93
N ARG A 69 -11.10 -55.84 7.55
CA ARG A 69 -11.24 -56.56 6.28
C ARG A 69 -11.11 -55.65 5.07
N LYS A 70 -11.66 -54.43 5.14
CA LYS A 70 -11.49 -53.42 4.08
C LYS A 70 -10.03 -53.00 3.93
N TRP A 71 -9.33 -52.80 5.05
CA TRP A 71 -7.92 -52.44 5.05
C TRP A 71 -7.02 -53.57 4.52
N ALA A 72 -7.22 -54.80 5.00
CA ALA A 72 -6.39 -55.95 4.61
C ALA A 72 -6.85 -56.67 3.32
N GLY A 73 -7.96 -56.25 2.71
CA GLY A 73 -8.50 -56.86 1.50
C GLY A 73 -9.01 -58.30 1.70
N LEU A 74 -9.58 -58.61 2.88
CA LEU A 74 -9.98 -59.96 3.26
C LEU A 74 -11.45 -60.25 2.95
N SER A 75 -11.71 -61.34 2.22
CA SER A 75 -13.05 -61.90 2.04
C SER A 75 -13.39 -62.88 3.17
N ILE A 76 -14.66 -63.23 3.39
CA ILE A 76 -15.06 -64.24 4.38
C ILE A 76 -14.80 -65.63 3.80
N GLY A 77 -14.21 -66.54 4.59
CA GLY A 77 -13.89 -67.91 4.19
C GLY A 77 -12.60 -68.04 3.38
N GLN A 78 -11.81 -66.98 3.28
CA GLN A 78 -10.52 -66.98 2.60
C GLN A 78 -9.46 -67.61 3.51
N GLU A 79 -8.66 -68.53 2.98
CA GLU A 79 -7.49 -69.05 3.68
C GLU A 79 -6.38 -67.98 3.73
N ILE A 80 -5.83 -67.78 4.92
CA ILE A 80 -4.80 -66.78 5.19
C ILE A 80 -3.61 -67.43 5.90
N GLU A 81 -2.40 -66.99 5.56
CA GLU A 81 -1.20 -67.45 6.27
C GLU A 81 -0.99 -66.57 7.50
N VAL A 82 -0.93 -67.21 8.68
CA VAL A 82 -0.78 -66.52 9.97
C VAL A 82 0.50 -66.97 10.66
N ALA A 83 1.30 -66.00 11.08
CA ALA A 83 2.55 -66.22 11.81
C ALA A 83 2.63 -65.30 13.03
N ASN A 84 3.24 -65.78 14.11
CA ASN A 84 3.46 -64.94 15.30
C ASN A 84 4.42 -63.79 14.99
N TYR A 85 4.07 -62.59 15.44
CA TYR A 85 4.87 -61.39 15.28
C TYR A 85 5.26 -60.85 16.66
N ASN A 86 6.56 -60.69 16.87
CA ASN A 86 7.09 -60.10 18.09
C ASN A 86 7.64 -58.71 17.79
N PHE A 87 7.09 -57.70 18.47
CA PHE A 87 7.57 -56.33 18.36
C PHE A 87 8.94 -56.17 19.02
N ASP A 88 9.83 -55.45 18.34
CA ASP A 88 11.09 -55.00 18.94
C ASP A 88 10.80 -53.76 19.81
N LYS A 89 10.69 -53.98 21.12
CA LYS A 89 10.36 -52.93 22.11
C LYS A 89 11.38 -51.77 22.14
N SER A 90 12.57 -51.94 21.58
CA SER A 90 13.58 -50.87 21.55
C SER A 90 13.37 -49.85 20.42
N LYS A 91 12.71 -50.24 19.32
CA LYS A 91 12.59 -49.44 18.09
C LYS A 91 11.17 -49.24 17.60
N GLN A 92 10.25 -50.12 18.00
CA GLN A 92 8.89 -50.14 17.50
C GLN A 92 7.86 -49.69 18.55
N CYS A 93 8.28 -49.12 19.68
CA CYS A 93 7.34 -48.47 20.60
C CYS A 93 6.92 -47.11 20.05
N ILE A 94 5.62 -46.85 20.02
CA ILE A 94 5.07 -45.60 19.54
C ILE A 94 5.39 -44.49 20.54
N GLY A 95 6.11 -43.47 20.10
CA GLY A 95 6.32 -42.22 20.84
C GLY A 95 5.18 -41.24 20.57
N ALA A 96 4.90 -40.98 19.29
CA ALA A 96 3.77 -40.16 18.87
C ALA A 96 3.05 -40.80 17.66
N MET A 97 1.73 -40.68 17.61
CA MET A 97 0.91 -41.19 16.51
C MET A 97 -0.10 -40.15 16.06
N THR A 98 -0.13 -39.88 14.76
CA THR A 98 -1.08 -38.95 14.14
C THR A 98 -2.22 -39.74 13.49
N ILE A 99 -3.45 -39.44 13.89
CA ILE A 99 -4.66 -40.15 13.46
C ILE A 99 -5.61 -39.17 12.78
N GLU A 100 -5.98 -39.45 11.53
CA GLU A 100 -7.07 -38.77 10.85
C GLU A 100 -8.42 -39.28 11.38
N ILE A 101 -9.30 -38.38 11.80
CA ILE A 101 -10.62 -38.69 12.37
C ILE A 101 -11.75 -38.06 11.54
N ASP A 102 -12.80 -38.85 11.30
CA ASP A 102 -14.06 -38.41 10.69
C ASP A 102 -15.26 -39.17 11.30
N PHE A 103 -16.48 -38.66 11.12
CA PHE A 103 -17.68 -39.38 11.50
C PHE A 103 -17.88 -40.62 10.62
N LEU A 104 -18.08 -41.79 11.25
CA LEU A 104 -18.30 -43.03 10.49
C LEU A 104 -19.63 -42.98 9.71
N GLN A 105 -20.65 -42.35 10.28
CA GLN A 105 -21.96 -42.17 9.67
C GLN A 105 -22.20 -40.69 9.34
N LYS A 106 -22.22 -40.35 8.05
CA LYS A 106 -22.47 -38.97 7.58
C LYS A 106 -23.85 -38.41 7.93
N LYS A 107 -24.79 -39.24 8.43
CA LYS A 107 -26.13 -38.83 8.83
C LYS A 107 -26.22 -38.34 10.29
N SER A 108 -25.22 -38.64 11.13
CA SER A 108 -25.17 -38.31 12.56
C SER A 108 -24.09 -37.27 12.89
N THR A 109 -23.75 -36.43 11.91
CA THR A 109 -22.82 -35.30 12.06
C THR A 109 -23.42 -34.24 12.96
N ASP A 110 -22.65 -33.80 13.95
CA ASP A 110 -22.93 -32.61 14.75
C ASP A 110 -21.75 -31.65 14.72
N SER A 111 -22.03 -30.40 15.09
CA SER A 111 -21.04 -29.33 15.23
C SER A 111 -20.55 -29.16 16.66
N SER A 112 -20.78 -30.14 17.55
CA SER A 112 -20.34 -30.02 18.94
C SER A 112 -18.80 -30.13 19.04
N PRO A 113 -18.17 -29.37 19.94
CA PRO A 113 -16.73 -29.43 20.14
C PRO A 113 -16.36 -30.72 20.90
N TYR A 114 -15.45 -31.50 20.32
CA TYR A 114 -14.91 -32.70 20.94
C TYR A 114 -13.53 -32.42 21.54
N ASP A 115 -13.34 -32.81 22.80
CA ASP A 115 -12.10 -32.59 23.55
C ASP A 115 -11.06 -33.67 23.19
N SER A 116 -10.12 -33.29 22.33
CA SER A 116 -9.02 -34.14 21.84
C SER A 116 -8.14 -34.71 22.95
N ASP A 117 -7.95 -34.00 24.08
CA ASP A 117 -7.10 -34.47 25.17
C ASP A 117 -7.78 -35.64 25.91
N LYS A 118 -9.10 -35.55 26.12
CA LYS A 118 -9.91 -36.66 26.68
C LYS A 118 -9.99 -37.82 25.71
N MET A 119 -10.22 -37.53 24.42
CA MET A 119 -10.25 -38.57 23.38
C MET A 119 -8.92 -39.32 23.30
N ALA A 120 -7.78 -38.63 23.39
CA ALA A 120 -6.46 -39.25 23.35
C ALA A 120 -6.23 -40.16 24.57
N THR A 121 -6.66 -39.70 25.75
CA THR A 121 -6.56 -40.48 26.99
C THR A 121 -7.41 -41.74 26.92
N GLU A 122 -8.66 -41.62 26.48
CA GLU A 122 -9.59 -42.76 26.31
C GLU A 122 -9.10 -43.71 25.21
N PHE A 123 -8.57 -43.18 24.11
CA PHE A 123 -7.96 -43.98 23.05
C PHE A 123 -6.79 -44.83 23.57
N ILE A 124 -5.87 -44.24 24.35
CA ILE A 124 -4.74 -44.99 24.92
C ILE A 124 -5.25 -46.04 25.91
N GLN A 125 -6.27 -45.73 26.72
CA GLN A 125 -6.86 -46.70 27.66
C GLN A 125 -7.49 -47.90 26.92
N HIS A 126 -8.21 -47.65 25.82
CA HIS A 126 -8.89 -48.69 25.04
C HIS A 126 -7.94 -49.54 24.18
N PHE A 127 -6.92 -48.92 23.60
CA PHE A 127 -6.02 -49.56 22.64
C PHE A 127 -4.60 -49.84 23.17
N ASN A 128 -4.41 -49.82 24.49
CA ASN A 128 -3.12 -50.10 25.10
C ASN A 128 -2.57 -51.47 24.66
N ASN A 129 -1.26 -51.53 24.41
CA ASN A 129 -0.55 -52.74 24.00
C ASN A 129 -1.08 -53.36 22.70
N GLN A 130 -1.56 -52.52 21.76
CA GLN A 130 -1.95 -52.95 20.42
C GLN A 130 -0.96 -52.48 19.36
N GLY A 131 -0.74 -53.33 18.36
CA GLY A 131 0.05 -53.01 17.17
C GLY A 131 -0.75 -52.21 16.15
N PHE A 132 -0.16 -51.12 15.68
CA PHE A 132 -0.73 -50.22 14.68
C PHE A 132 0.20 -50.07 13.48
N THR A 133 -0.40 -49.94 12.30
CA THR A 133 0.32 -49.74 11.03
C THR A 133 -0.13 -48.44 10.36
N VAL A 134 0.79 -47.73 9.71
CA VAL A 134 0.47 -46.55 8.91
C VAL A 134 -0.53 -46.93 7.80
N GLY A 135 -1.62 -46.17 7.69
CA GLY A 135 -2.73 -46.41 6.77
C GLY A 135 -3.83 -47.34 7.31
N GLN A 136 -3.67 -47.88 8.52
CA GLN A 136 -4.69 -48.75 9.13
C GLN A 136 -5.98 -48.00 9.43
N GLN A 137 -7.11 -48.60 9.05
CA GLN A 137 -8.45 -48.08 9.34
C GLN A 137 -9.07 -48.81 10.52
N LEU A 138 -9.61 -48.05 11.47
CA LEU A 138 -10.33 -48.58 12.63
C LEU A 138 -11.51 -47.69 13.02
N VAL A 139 -12.31 -48.15 13.98
CA VAL A 139 -13.48 -47.42 14.49
C VAL A 139 -13.27 -47.16 15.97
N PHE A 140 -13.57 -45.94 16.40
CA PHE A 140 -13.48 -45.51 17.78
C PHE A 140 -14.83 -44.98 18.25
N SER A 141 -15.25 -45.38 19.43
CA SER A 141 -16.47 -44.89 20.07
C SER A 141 -16.09 -43.85 21.12
N PHE A 142 -16.68 -42.66 21.05
CA PHE A 142 -16.49 -41.61 22.05
C PHE A 142 -17.82 -40.87 22.26
N CYS A 143 -18.26 -40.73 23.51
CA CYS A 143 -19.56 -40.14 23.88
C CYS A 143 -20.74 -40.71 23.06
N ASP A 144 -20.83 -42.04 22.96
CA ASP A 144 -21.86 -42.79 22.20
C ASP A 144 -21.90 -42.49 20.68
N LYS A 145 -20.82 -41.95 20.12
CA LYS A 145 -20.67 -41.74 18.68
C LYS A 145 -19.52 -42.51 18.09
N LEU A 146 -19.72 -42.97 16.85
CA LEU A 146 -18.76 -43.76 16.10
C LEU A 146 -17.96 -42.89 15.13
N PHE A 147 -16.65 -42.91 15.32
CA PHE A 147 -15.67 -42.24 14.47
C PHE A 147 -14.90 -43.26 13.64
N GLY A 148 -14.70 -42.95 12.36
CA GLY A 148 -13.74 -43.64 11.51
C GLY A 148 -12.36 -43.01 11.71
N LEU A 149 -11.37 -43.83 12.03
CA LEU A 149 -10.00 -43.40 12.24
C LEU A 149 -9.09 -44.02 11.18
N VAL A 150 -8.14 -43.22 10.69
CA VAL A 150 -7.08 -43.66 9.77
C VAL A 150 -5.74 -43.21 10.31
N ILE A 151 -4.80 -44.14 10.48
CA ILE A 151 -3.47 -43.81 11.00
C ILE A 151 -2.64 -43.19 9.88
N LYS A 152 -2.14 -41.97 10.08
CA LYS A 152 -1.38 -41.23 9.07
C LYS A 152 0.12 -41.40 9.21
N ASP A 153 0.61 -41.25 10.44
CA ASP A 153 2.03 -41.24 10.74
C ASP A 153 2.28 -41.81 12.12
N ILE A 154 3.40 -42.49 12.28
CA ILE A 154 3.83 -43.09 13.54
C ILE A 154 5.31 -42.74 13.74
N GLU A 155 5.60 -42.11 14.88
CA GLU A 155 6.94 -41.80 15.33
C GLU A 155 7.34 -42.75 16.46
N ALA A 156 8.53 -43.35 16.37
CA ALA A 156 9.09 -44.16 17.43
C ALA A 156 9.46 -43.30 18.65
N MET A 157 9.40 -43.91 19.83
CA MET A 157 9.92 -43.31 21.05
C MET A 157 11.45 -43.18 20.96
N ASP A 158 11.98 -42.02 21.34
CA ASP A 158 13.43 -41.83 21.41
C ASP A 158 14.00 -42.77 22.50
N PRO A 159 14.93 -43.69 22.16
CA PRO A 159 15.52 -44.61 23.13
C PRO A 159 16.23 -43.88 24.29
N SER A 160 16.63 -42.62 24.09
CA SER A 160 17.27 -41.76 25.11
C SER A 160 16.35 -41.45 26.30
N ILE A 161 15.02 -41.47 26.09
CA ILE A 161 14.01 -41.22 27.15
C ILE A 161 13.93 -42.41 28.12
N LEU A 162 14.23 -43.62 27.66
CA LEU A 162 14.27 -44.82 28.50
C LEU A 162 15.56 -44.89 29.36
N THR A 163 16.63 -44.20 28.94
CA THR A 163 17.94 -44.18 29.63
C THR A 163 18.22 -42.91 30.44
N GLY A 164 17.37 -41.88 30.37
CA GLY A 164 17.49 -40.65 31.16
C GLY A 164 18.46 -39.60 30.62
N GLU A 165 18.87 -39.70 29.35
CA GLU A 165 19.74 -38.72 28.68
C GLU A 165 18.93 -37.67 27.90
N THR A 166 19.52 -36.49 27.67
CA THR A 166 18.90 -35.38 26.95
C THR A 166 18.53 -35.76 25.51
N ALA A 167 17.25 -35.63 25.18
CA ALA A 167 16.64 -36.03 23.90
C ALA A 167 17.38 -35.47 22.68
N SER A 168 17.83 -36.38 21.80
CA SER A 168 18.28 -36.03 20.45
C SER A 168 17.04 -35.83 19.60
N GLY A 169 16.67 -34.59 19.30
CA GLY A 169 15.41 -34.21 18.62
C GLY A 169 15.13 -34.76 17.21
N LYS A 170 15.76 -35.87 16.78
CA LYS A 170 15.42 -36.61 15.57
C LYS A 170 14.37 -37.68 15.87
N LYS A 171 13.11 -37.34 15.61
CA LYS A 171 11.98 -38.29 15.60
C LYS A 171 12.15 -39.30 14.45
N GLN A 172 12.21 -40.59 14.77
CA GLN A 172 12.30 -41.65 13.77
C GLN A 172 10.89 -42.08 13.33
N LYS A 173 10.57 -41.94 12.05
CA LYS A 173 9.30 -42.44 11.49
C LYS A 173 9.36 -43.96 11.31
N ILE A 174 8.28 -44.64 11.69
CA ILE A 174 8.13 -46.09 11.59
C ILE A 174 6.81 -46.44 10.89
N GLU A 175 6.80 -47.52 10.11
CA GLU A 175 5.57 -47.99 9.44
C GLU A 175 4.65 -48.78 10.37
N ILE A 176 5.23 -49.51 11.34
CA ILE A 176 4.50 -50.36 12.28
C ILE A 176 5.05 -50.10 13.69
N GLY A 177 4.16 -49.87 14.65
CA GLY A 177 4.53 -49.67 16.05
C GLY A 177 3.54 -50.28 17.03
N LEU A 178 3.99 -50.46 18.27
CA LEU A 178 3.20 -50.91 19.42
C LEU A 178 2.80 -49.70 20.27
N LEU A 179 1.51 -49.51 20.49
CA LEU A 179 1.00 -48.45 21.37
C LEU A 179 1.30 -48.80 22.83
N VAL A 180 1.93 -47.87 23.54
CA VAL A 180 2.27 -47.99 24.95
C VAL A 180 1.59 -46.88 25.73
N GLY A 181 1.40 -47.04 27.04
CA GLY A 181 0.66 -46.08 27.86
C GLY A 181 1.24 -44.65 27.90
N ASN A 182 2.51 -44.48 27.54
CA ASN A 182 3.21 -43.20 27.44
C ASN A 182 3.30 -42.65 26.00
N SER A 183 2.62 -43.27 25.03
CA SER A 183 2.50 -42.74 23.67
C SER A 183 1.65 -41.47 23.65
N GLN A 184 2.03 -40.51 22.81
CA GLN A 184 1.22 -39.32 22.53
C GLN A 184 0.34 -39.55 21.29
N VAL A 185 -0.96 -39.34 21.41
CA VAL A 185 -1.91 -39.44 20.29
C VAL A 185 -2.32 -38.05 19.86
N ILE A 186 -2.23 -37.79 18.56
CA ILE A 186 -2.53 -36.51 17.94
C ILE A 186 -3.64 -36.75 16.92
N PHE A 187 -4.79 -36.07 17.09
CA PHE A 187 -5.90 -36.15 16.15
C PHE A 187 -5.82 -35.04 15.09
N GLU A 188 -6.12 -35.40 13.85
CA GLU A 188 -6.27 -34.51 12.72
C GLU A 188 -7.64 -34.75 12.09
N LYS A 189 -8.41 -33.70 11.80
CA LYS A 189 -9.70 -33.86 11.12
C LYS A 189 -9.48 -34.15 9.64
N SER A 190 -10.39 -34.91 9.01
CA SER A 190 -10.39 -35.04 7.56
C SER A 190 -10.74 -33.71 6.86
N GLU A 191 -10.15 -33.42 5.70
CA GLU A 191 -10.35 -32.15 4.95
C GLU A 191 -11.83 -31.88 4.61
N SER A 192 -12.64 -32.93 4.48
CA SER A 192 -14.06 -32.84 4.15
C SER A 192 -14.99 -32.87 5.38
N SER A 193 -14.44 -33.03 6.59
CA SER A 193 -15.22 -33.20 7.82
C SER A 193 -15.58 -31.87 8.46
N SER A 194 -16.81 -31.78 9.00
CA SER A 194 -17.29 -30.65 9.81
C SER A 194 -16.92 -30.79 11.30
N LEU A 195 -16.09 -31.78 11.66
CA LEU A 195 -15.72 -32.07 13.03
C LEU A 195 -14.91 -30.92 13.66
N THR A 196 -15.31 -30.50 14.86
CA THR A 196 -14.61 -29.45 15.62
C THR A 196 -13.83 -30.07 16.78
N LEU A 197 -12.50 -30.11 16.68
CA LEU A 197 -11.60 -30.61 17.73
C LEU A 197 -11.02 -29.49 18.58
N VAL A 198 -11.18 -29.61 19.91
CA VAL A 198 -10.66 -28.68 20.92
C VAL A 198 -9.63 -29.40 21.79
N GLY A 199 -8.59 -28.71 22.27
CA GLY A 199 -7.54 -29.31 23.12
C GLY A 199 -6.14 -29.24 22.51
N LYS A 200 -5.16 -29.82 23.21
CA LYS A 200 -3.73 -29.78 22.84
C LYS A 200 -3.30 -30.98 22.00
N ALA A 201 -3.99 -32.12 22.13
CA ALA A 201 -3.79 -33.36 21.38
C ALA A 201 -4.38 -33.32 19.96
N LYS A 202 -4.34 -32.16 19.31
CA LYS A 202 -4.61 -32.01 17.88
C LYS A 202 -3.35 -31.61 17.17
N THR A 203 -3.21 -32.00 15.90
CA THR A 203 -2.17 -31.42 15.07
C THR A 203 -2.36 -29.91 15.17
N LYS A 204 -1.33 -29.17 15.57
CA LYS A 204 -1.32 -27.72 15.37
C LYS A 204 -1.48 -27.58 13.86
N GLU A 205 -2.73 -27.42 13.39
CA GLU A 205 -2.99 -27.05 12.01
C GLU A 205 -2.02 -25.91 11.79
N ALA A 206 -1.04 -26.15 10.90
CA ALA A 206 -0.16 -25.10 10.47
C ALA A 206 -1.10 -24.14 9.76
N ARG A 207 -1.73 -23.23 10.51
CA ARG A 207 -2.28 -22.00 9.96
C ARG A 207 -1.12 -21.50 9.14
N GLN A 208 -1.26 -21.59 7.82
CA GLN A 208 -0.23 -21.18 6.88
C GLN A 208 0.26 -19.86 7.43
N THR A 209 1.50 -19.84 7.91
CA THR A 209 2.07 -18.65 8.50
C THR A 209 1.97 -17.62 7.39
N ILE A 210 1.02 -16.69 7.55
CA ILE A 210 0.59 -15.71 6.53
C ILE A 210 1.80 -14.85 6.10
N ILE A 211 2.92 -14.94 6.81
CA ILE A 211 4.01 -13.99 6.74
C ILE A 211 5.33 -14.77 6.74
N ASN A 212 6.04 -14.73 5.60
CA ASN A 212 7.45 -15.07 5.54
C ASN A 212 8.25 -13.98 6.29
N PRO A 213 9.09 -14.34 7.27
CA PRO A 213 9.80 -13.38 8.12
C PRO A 213 10.97 -12.65 7.42
N GLU A 214 11.28 -12.94 6.16
CA GLU A 214 12.32 -12.25 5.37
C GLU A 214 11.69 -11.17 4.48
N TRP A 215 11.50 -9.97 5.03
CA TRP A 215 10.95 -8.81 4.33
C TRP A 215 12.07 -7.83 4.01
N ASN A 216 12.27 -7.54 2.71
CA ASN A 216 13.19 -6.50 2.27
C ASN A 216 12.45 -5.58 1.28
N PHE A 217 12.21 -4.34 1.71
CA PHE A 217 11.39 -3.34 1.01
C PHE A 217 11.91 -3.02 -0.38
N GLU A 218 13.23 -2.95 -0.54
CA GLU A 218 13.87 -2.65 -1.83
C GLU A 218 13.63 -3.78 -2.84
N LYS A 219 13.63 -5.04 -2.38
CA LYS A 219 13.35 -6.20 -3.25
C LYS A 219 11.90 -6.25 -3.73
N MET A 220 10.99 -5.56 -3.04
CA MET A 220 9.56 -5.52 -3.38
C MET A 220 9.22 -4.40 -4.38
N GLY A 221 10.20 -3.59 -4.77
CA GLY A 221 10.01 -2.53 -5.75
C GLY A 221 9.19 -1.35 -5.21
N ILE A 222 9.14 -1.15 -3.89
CA ILE A 222 8.58 0.04 -3.25
C ILE A 222 9.77 0.87 -2.75
N GLY A 223 9.90 2.11 -3.23
CA GLY A 223 10.90 3.05 -2.75
C GLY A 223 10.24 4.25 -2.06
N GLY A 224 10.83 4.75 -0.98
CA GLY A 224 10.49 6.02 -0.35
C GLY A 224 9.26 6.04 0.55
N LEU A 225 8.61 4.90 0.79
CA LEU A 225 7.37 4.79 1.59
C LEU A 225 7.53 3.89 2.84
N ASP A 226 8.76 3.74 3.33
CA ASP A 226 9.09 2.81 4.41
C ASP A 226 8.37 3.16 5.72
N LYS A 227 8.21 4.46 6.01
CA LYS A 227 7.57 4.95 7.24
C LYS A 227 6.07 4.69 7.21
N GLU A 228 5.43 5.06 6.11
CA GLU A 228 4.02 4.87 5.81
C GLU A 228 3.68 3.38 5.88
N PHE A 229 4.45 2.55 5.18
CA PHE A 229 4.26 1.11 5.18
C PHE A 229 4.43 0.50 6.58
N SER A 230 5.48 0.89 7.32
CA SER A 230 5.69 0.40 8.70
C SER A 230 4.54 0.79 9.63
N ALA A 231 3.97 1.99 9.43
CA ALA A 231 2.80 2.44 10.19
C ALA A 231 1.53 1.65 9.83
N ILE A 232 1.28 1.33 8.55
CA ILE A 232 0.20 0.41 8.16
C ILE A 232 0.43 -0.95 8.80
N PHE A 233 1.65 -1.47 8.71
CA PHE A 233 1.97 -2.81 9.19
C PHE A 233 1.72 -2.95 10.69
N ARG A 234 2.23 -2.01 11.48
CA ARG A 234 1.99 -1.97 12.92
C ARG A 234 0.51 -1.84 13.28
N ARG A 235 -0.27 -1.04 12.54
CA ARG A 235 -1.67 -0.75 12.88
C ARG A 235 -2.66 -1.81 12.38
N ALA A 236 -2.47 -2.31 11.16
CA ALA A 236 -3.42 -3.22 10.50
C ALA A 236 -2.98 -4.69 10.58
N PHE A 237 -1.68 -4.98 10.45
CA PHE A 237 -1.19 -6.36 10.32
C PHE A 237 -0.70 -6.97 11.64
N ALA A 238 -0.27 -6.17 12.61
CA ALA A 238 0.21 -6.68 13.91
C ALA A 238 -0.75 -7.69 14.54
N SER A 239 -2.05 -7.36 14.63
CA SER A 239 -3.08 -8.25 15.18
C SER A 239 -3.21 -9.61 14.46
N ARG A 240 -2.76 -9.70 13.20
CA ARG A 240 -2.82 -10.91 12.38
C ARG A 240 -1.50 -11.70 12.39
N VAL A 241 -0.40 -11.05 12.79
CA VAL A 241 0.93 -11.67 12.94
C VAL A 241 1.05 -12.40 14.28
N PHE A 242 0.48 -11.82 15.34
CA PHE A 242 0.56 -12.39 16.69
C PHE A 242 -0.28 -13.67 16.83
N PRO A 243 0.13 -14.60 17.71
CA PRO A 243 -0.66 -15.80 18.01
C PRO A 243 -2.09 -15.44 18.45
N PRO A 244 -3.11 -16.16 17.95
CA PRO A 244 -4.52 -15.85 18.20
C PRO A 244 -4.86 -15.84 19.69
N ASP A 245 -4.25 -16.73 20.48
CA ASP A 245 -4.50 -16.85 21.92
C ASP A 245 -4.23 -15.52 22.65
N ILE A 246 -3.18 -14.80 22.25
CA ILE A 246 -2.81 -13.51 22.84
C ILE A 246 -3.80 -12.43 22.38
N VAL A 247 -4.23 -12.47 21.12
CA VAL A 247 -5.18 -11.49 20.55
C VAL A 247 -6.57 -11.64 21.16
N GLU A 248 -7.03 -12.87 21.37
CA GLU A 248 -8.29 -13.19 22.05
C GLU A 248 -8.26 -12.74 23.51
N GLN A 249 -7.16 -12.97 24.23
CA GLN A 249 -6.97 -12.47 25.60
C GLN A 249 -6.99 -10.94 25.67
N MET A 250 -6.47 -10.26 24.65
CA MET A 250 -6.52 -8.79 24.55
C MET A 250 -7.89 -8.26 24.09
N GLY A 251 -8.83 -9.11 23.67
CA GLY A 251 -10.14 -8.71 23.16
C GLY A 251 -10.06 -7.79 21.93
N CYS A 252 -8.95 -7.81 21.20
CA CYS A 252 -8.69 -6.88 20.11
C CYS A 252 -9.37 -7.37 18.83
N LYS A 253 -10.24 -6.53 18.23
CA LYS A 253 -10.82 -6.81 16.91
C LYS A 253 -9.79 -6.52 15.82
N HIS A 254 -9.77 -7.37 14.79
CA HIS A 254 -8.91 -7.13 13.63
C HIS A 254 -9.41 -5.92 12.83
N VAL A 255 -8.46 -5.14 12.30
CA VAL A 255 -8.74 -4.03 11.40
C VAL A 255 -9.34 -4.57 10.09
N LYS A 256 -10.51 -4.03 9.72
CA LYS A 256 -11.24 -4.44 8.52
C LYS A 256 -10.90 -3.62 7.28
N GLY A 257 -10.54 -2.34 7.43
CA GLY A 257 -10.38 -1.43 6.31
C GLY A 257 -9.15 -0.52 6.42
N ILE A 258 -8.43 -0.39 5.30
CA ILE A 258 -7.34 0.56 5.09
C ILE A 258 -7.74 1.49 3.94
N LEU A 259 -7.64 2.80 4.13
CA LEU A 259 -7.83 3.79 3.07
C LEU A 259 -6.50 4.48 2.77
N LEU A 260 -6.04 4.33 1.52
CA LEU A 260 -4.87 5.01 0.97
C LEU A 260 -5.35 6.21 0.13
N PHE A 261 -4.94 7.42 0.50
CA PHE A 261 -5.29 8.61 -0.26
C PHE A 261 -4.08 9.50 -0.51
N GLY A 262 -4.12 10.33 -1.54
CA GLY A 262 -3.02 11.24 -1.86
C GLY A 262 -3.00 11.63 -3.34
N PRO A 263 -2.07 12.51 -3.76
CA PRO A 263 -1.97 12.92 -5.15
C PRO A 263 -1.76 11.72 -6.12
N PRO A 264 -2.28 11.80 -7.36
CA PRO A 264 -2.05 10.78 -8.38
C PRO A 264 -0.55 10.59 -8.66
N GLY A 265 -0.17 9.41 -9.13
CA GLY A 265 1.23 9.11 -9.48
C GLY A 265 2.15 8.72 -8.31
N CYS A 266 1.66 8.73 -7.05
CA CYS A 266 2.48 8.39 -5.87
C CYS A 266 2.50 6.89 -5.50
N GLY A 267 2.13 5.99 -6.40
CA GLY A 267 2.27 4.56 -6.19
C GLY A 267 1.23 3.88 -5.27
N LYS A 268 0.07 4.51 -5.02
CA LYS A 268 -1.03 3.93 -4.20
C LYS A 268 -1.44 2.52 -4.67
N THR A 269 -1.70 2.37 -5.97
CA THR A 269 -2.07 1.08 -6.58
C THR A 269 -0.96 0.04 -6.47
N LEU A 270 0.31 0.46 -6.61
CA LEU A 270 1.46 -0.44 -6.45
C LEU A 270 1.57 -0.91 -5.01
N MET A 271 1.43 -0.01 -4.03
CA MET A 271 1.46 -0.34 -2.60
C MET A 271 0.36 -1.34 -2.24
N ALA A 272 -0.88 -1.12 -2.68
CA ALA A 272 -1.99 -2.03 -2.39
C ALA A 272 -1.76 -3.44 -2.98
N ARG A 273 -1.27 -3.53 -4.23
CA ARG A 273 -0.93 -4.81 -4.88
C ARG A 273 0.18 -5.55 -4.14
N GLN A 274 1.23 -4.84 -3.72
CA GLN A 274 2.33 -5.44 -2.99
C GLN A 274 1.92 -5.88 -1.59
N ILE A 275 1.06 -5.12 -0.89
CA ILE A 275 0.45 -5.56 0.38
C ILE A 275 -0.31 -6.87 0.18
N GLY A 276 -1.14 -6.96 -0.87
CA GLY A 276 -1.87 -8.19 -1.21
C GLY A 276 -0.94 -9.38 -1.48
N LYS A 277 0.13 -9.18 -2.26
CA LYS A 277 1.13 -10.21 -2.56
C LYS A 277 1.96 -10.62 -1.33
N MET A 278 2.31 -9.66 -0.47
CA MET A 278 3.14 -9.88 0.71
C MET A 278 2.46 -10.78 1.73
N LEU A 279 1.17 -10.59 1.94
CA LEU A 279 0.42 -11.31 2.96
C LEU A 279 0.23 -12.80 2.63
N ASN A 280 0.84 -13.29 1.53
CA ASN A 280 0.78 -14.67 1.03
C ASN A 280 -0.62 -15.30 1.19
N ALA A 281 -1.63 -14.42 1.12
CA ALA A 281 -3.03 -14.75 1.24
C ALA A 281 -3.47 -15.25 -0.13
N ARG A 282 -4.70 -15.75 -0.21
CA ARG A 282 -5.32 -16.02 -1.51
C ARG A 282 -5.22 -14.79 -2.42
N GLU A 283 -5.23 -15.05 -3.72
CA GLU A 283 -5.10 -14.00 -4.74
C GLU A 283 -6.05 -12.83 -4.45
N PRO A 284 -5.53 -11.59 -4.32
CA PRO A 284 -6.35 -10.45 -3.93
C PRO A 284 -7.37 -10.12 -5.02
N LYS A 285 -8.62 -9.90 -4.64
CA LYS A 285 -9.66 -9.45 -5.57
C LYS A 285 -9.49 -7.95 -5.79
N ILE A 286 -8.97 -7.56 -6.94
CA ILE A 286 -8.81 -6.17 -7.35
C ILE A 286 -10.03 -5.77 -8.19
N VAL A 287 -10.73 -4.72 -7.78
CA VAL A 287 -11.91 -4.20 -8.47
C VAL A 287 -11.75 -2.70 -8.64
N ASN A 288 -12.02 -2.20 -9.86
CA ASN A 288 -12.03 -0.77 -10.08
C ASN A 288 -13.41 -0.18 -9.70
N GLY A 289 -13.45 0.98 -9.05
CA GLY A 289 -14.69 1.62 -8.60
C GLY A 289 -15.76 1.71 -9.70
N PRO A 290 -15.44 2.23 -10.91
CA PRO A 290 -16.40 2.30 -12.02
C PRO A 290 -16.90 0.95 -12.52
N GLU A 291 -16.13 -0.13 -12.38
CA GLU A 291 -16.49 -1.47 -12.85
C GLU A 291 -17.68 -2.07 -12.09
N ILE A 292 -17.92 -1.59 -10.87
CA ILE A 292 -19.02 -2.04 -10.02
C ILE A 292 -20.35 -1.39 -10.45
N LEU A 293 -20.29 -0.25 -11.13
CA LEU A 293 -21.46 0.56 -11.48
C LEU A 293 -22.10 0.08 -12.79
N ASN A 294 -23.25 -0.59 -12.68
CA ASN A 294 -24.11 -0.90 -13.82
C ASN A 294 -25.29 0.07 -13.93
N LYS A 295 -25.79 0.25 -15.15
CA LYS A 295 -26.98 1.08 -15.44
C LYS A 295 -28.29 0.45 -14.91
N TYR A 296 -28.29 -0.87 -14.70
CA TYR A 296 -29.45 -1.61 -14.20
C TYR A 296 -29.52 -1.52 -12.67
N VAL A 297 -30.66 -1.06 -12.16
CA VAL A 297 -30.93 -0.93 -10.72
C VAL A 297 -30.78 -2.29 -10.04
N GLY A 298 -30.00 -2.35 -8.96
CA GLY A 298 -29.78 -3.57 -8.16
C GLY A 298 -28.62 -4.47 -8.62
N GLU A 299 -28.15 -4.37 -9.86
CA GLU A 299 -26.99 -5.15 -10.32
C GLU A 299 -25.69 -4.73 -9.63
N SER A 300 -25.48 -3.42 -9.46
CA SER A 300 -24.31 -2.89 -8.75
C SER A 300 -24.23 -3.41 -7.30
N GLU A 301 -25.37 -3.54 -6.63
CA GLU A 301 -25.44 -4.13 -5.28
C GLU A 301 -25.18 -5.64 -5.28
N ALA A 302 -25.73 -6.35 -6.26
CA ALA A 302 -25.51 -7.78 -6.42
C ALA A 302 -24.02 -8.08 -6.67
N ASN A 303 -23.33 -7.25 -7.45
CA ASN A 303 -21.89 -7.38 -7.69
C ASN A 303 -21.10 -7.21 -6.39
N ILE A 304 -21.45 -6.24 -5.54
CA ILE A 304 -20.83 -6.11 -4.21
C ILE A 304 -21.12 -7.33 -3.35
N ARG A 305 -22.35 -7.84 -3.32
CA ARG A 305 -22.67 -9.06 -2.54
C ARG A 305 -21.86 -10.27 -3.01
N LYS A 306 -21.69 -10.45 -4.32
CA LYS A 306 -20.87 -11.53 -4.90
C LYS A 306 -19.40 -11.42 -4.48
N LEU A 307 -18.84 -10.20 -4.39
CA LEU A 307 -17.44 -10.01 -3.96
C LEU A 307 -17.18 -10.54 -2.54
N PHE A 308 -18.13 -10.34 -1.63
CA PHE A 308 -18.04 -10.76 -0.22
C PHE A 308 -18.57 -12.18 0.05
N ALA A 309 -19.34 -12.78 -0.87
CA ALA A 309 -19.97 -14.09 -0.68
C ALA A 309 -18.96 -15.20 -0.33
N ASP A 310 -17.87 -15.31 -1.08
CA ASP A 310 -16.83 -16.33 -0.83
C ASP A 310 -16.21 -16.20 0.57
N ALA A 311 -16.02 -14.96 1.04
CA ALA A 311 -15.47 -14.70 2.36
C ALA A 311 -16.48 -15.02 3.47
N GLU A 312 -17.76 -14.76 3.24
CA GLU A 312 -18.86 -15.07 4.15
C GLU A 312 -19.08 -16.58 4.29
N GLU A 313 -19.12 -17.31 3.18
CA GLU A 313 -19.28 -18.77 3.17
C GLU A 313 -18.12 -19.45 3.89
N GLU A 314 -16.90 -18.99 3.66
CA GLU A 314 -15.73 -19.54 4.32
C GLU A 314 -15.71 -19.22 5.81
N GLN A 315 -16.06 -17.99 6.20
CA GLN A 315 -16.20 -17.61 7.60
C GLN A 315 -17.24 -18.48 8.33
N LYS A 316 -18.35 -18.81 7.67
CA LYS A 316 -19.39 -19.69 8.22
C LYS A 316 -18.91 -21.13 8.36
N ARG A 317 -18.08 -21.61 7.43
CA ARG A 317 -17.55 -22.98 7.42
C ARG A 317 -16.41 -23.20 8.42
N LEU A 318 -15.46 -22.27 8.50
CA LEU A 318 -14.18 -22.43 9.20
C LEU A 318 -14.04 -21.53 10.44
N GLY A 319 -14.97 -20.59 10.66
CA GLY A 319 -15.00 -19.73 11.84
C GLY A 319 -13.69 -18.98 12.04
N ALA A 320 -13.07 -19.15 13.21
CA ALA A 320 -11.81 -18.50 13.57
C ALA A 320 -10.58 -18.98 12.77
N ASN A 321 -10.69 -20.10 12.06
CA ASN A 321 -9.60 -20.64 11.22
C ASN A 321 -9.72 -20.21 9.74
N SER A 322 -10.64 -19.31 9.41
CA SER A 322 -10.83 -18.84 8.05
C SER A 322 -9.62 -18.06 7.55
N GLY A 323 -9.24 -18.31 6.29
CA GLY A 323 -8.18 -17.56 5.62
C GLY A 323 -8.55 -16.09 5.41
N LEU A 324 -7.54 -15.23 5.31
CA LEU A 324 -7.74 -13.81 5.03
C LEU A 324 -8.13 -13.59 3.57
N HIS A 325 -9.27 -12.93 3.35
CA HIS A 325 -9.71 -12.43 2.05
C HIS A 325 -9.38 -10.95 1.91
N ILE A 326 -8.60 -10.60 0.89
CA ILE A 326 -8.20 -9.22 0.60
C ILE A 326 -8.99 -8.71 -0.60
N ILE A 327 -9.69 -7.59 -0.41
CA ILE A 327 -10.45 -6.90 -1.46
C ILE A 327 -9.85 -5.51 -1.64
N ILE A 328 -9.41 -5.21 -2.86
CA ILE A 328 -8.78 -3.94 -3.22
C ILE A 328 -9.74 -3.17 -4.12
N PHE A 329 -10.18 -1.99 -3.66
CA PHE A 329 -10.97 -1.05 -4.45
C PHE A 329 -10.08 0.09 -4.93
N ASP A 330 -9.87 0.19 -6.24
CA ASP A 330 -9.30 1.39 -6.86
C ASP A 330 -10.38 2.43 -7.14
N GLU A 331 -10.03 3.71 -7.14
CA GLU A 331 -10.96 4.83 -7.36
C GLU A 331 -12.24 4.74 -6.52
N LEU A 332 -12.09 4.52 -5.20
CA LEU A 332 -13.21 4.34 -4.28
C LEU A 332 -14.20 5.53 -4.28
N ASP A 333 -13.72 6.74 -4.60
CA ASP A 333 -14.53 7.94 -4.75
C ASP A 333 -15.54 7.89 -5.92
N ALA A 334 -15.38 6.96 -6.87
CA ALA A 334 -16.37 6.72 -7.91
C ALA A 334 -17.67 6.10 -7.35
N ILE A 335 -17.54 5.18 -6.39
CA ILE A 335 -18.66 4.45 -5.78
C ILE A 335 -19.15 5.06 -4.47
N CYS A 336 -18.24 5.68 -3.69
CA CYS A 336 -18.51 6.10 -2.32
C CYS A 336 -18.61 7.62 -2.15
N LYS A 337 -19.37 8.30 -3.00
CA LYS A 337 -19.58 9.74 -2.92
C LYS A 337 -20.42 10.14 -1.70
N GLN A 338 -20.23 11.36 -1.21
CA GLN A 338 -21.10 11.94 -0.17
C GLN A 338 -22.57 11.94 -0.61
N ARG A 339 -23.41 11.35 0.25
CA ARG A 339 -24.86 11.24 0.02
C ARG A 339 -25.50 12.63 -0.07
N GLY A 340 -26.49 12.77 -0.94
CA GLY A 340 -27.31 14.00 -1.03
C GLY A 340 -26.67 15.19 -1.75
N THR A 341 -25.47 15.05 -2.34
CA THR A 341 -24.78 16.15 -3.07
C THR A 341 -25.13 16.24 -4.56
N GLY A 342 -25.99 15.37 -5.11
CA GLY A 342 -26.36 15.37 -6.53
C GLY A 342 -27.85 15.19 -6.77
N ALA A 343 -28.48 16.19 -7.40
CA ALA A 343 -29.86 16.11 -7.91
C ALA A 343 -29.98 15.30 -9.24
N SER A 344 -28.88 14.75 -9.75
CA SER A 344 -28.78 14.22 -11.13
C SER A 344 -28.30 12.77 -11.26
N SER A 345 -27.97 12.08 -10.16
CA SER A 345 -27.63 10.65 -10.20
C SER A 345 -28.74 9.82 -9.57
N THR A 346 -29.13 8.73 -10.22
CA THR A 346 -30.30 7.86 -10.00
C THR A 346 -30.40 7.15 -8.63
N GLY A 347 -29.85 7.68 -7.54
CA GLY A 347 -29.88 7.06 -6.21
C GLY A 347 -29.06 5.76 -6.09
N VAL A 348 -28.59 5.19 -7.22
CA VAL A 348 -27.80 3.96 -7.28
C VAL A 348 -26.50 4.06 -6.48
N HIS A 349 -25.87 5.23 -6.45
CA HIS A 349 -24.67 5.44 -5.63
C HIS A 349 -24.96 5.28 -4.14
N ASP A 350 -26.04 5.86 -3.63
CA ASP A 350 -26.39 5.80 -2.21
C ASP A 350 -26.70 4.36 -1.76
N THR A 351 -27.38 3.58 -2.60
CA THR A 351 -27.70 2.19 -2.28
C THR A 351 -26.46 1.29 -2.30
N VAL A 352 -25.54 1.52 -3.24
CA VAL A 352 -24.23 0.88 -3.29
C VAL A 352 -23.40 1.14 -2.03
N VAL A 353 -23.34 2.39 -1.55
CA VAL A 353 -22.63 2.72 -0.30
C VAL A 353 -23.26 2.02 0.89
N ASN A 354 -24.59 2.02 0.99
CA ASN A 354 -25.29 1.30 2.06
C ASN A 354 -25.02 -0.21 2.04
N GLN A 355 -24.97 -0.81 0.85
CA GLN A 355 -24.65 -2.22 0.69
C GLN A 355 -23.21 -2.54 1.13
N LEU A 356 -22.24 -1.70 0.76
CA LEU A 356 -20.84 -1.85 1.20
C LEU A 356 -20.70 -1.71 2.72
N LEU A 357 -21.37 -0.71 3.31
CA LEU A 357 -21.39 -0.51 4.76
C LEU A 357 -22.00 -1.70 5.50
N SER A 358 -23.12 -2.23 4.99
CA SER A 358 -23.77 -3.41 5.55
C SER A 358 -22.88 -4.65 5.48
N LYS A 359 -22.05 -4.79 4.44
CA LYS A 359 -21.10 -5.92 4.33
C LYS A 359 -19.87 -5.79 5.23
N ILE A 360 -19.39 -4.58 5.50
CA ILE A 360 -18.25 -4.36 6.41
C ILE A 360 -18.67 -4.44 7.88
N ASP A 361 -19.82 -3.84 8.20
CA ASP A 361 -20.25 -3.53 9.57
C ASP A 361 -21.50 -4.31 10.03
N GLY A 362 -22.06 -5.15 9.16
CA GLY A 362 -23.31 -5.85 9.39
C GLY A 362 -23.31 -6.78 10.60
N VAL A 363 -24.50 -7.36 10.84
CA VAL A 363 -24.79 -8.23 11.99
C VAL A 363 -23.88 -9.47 12.00
N GLU A 364 -23.52 -9.99 10.84
CA GLU A 364 -22.48 -11.01 10.68
C GLU A 364 -21.11 -10.33 10.54
N GLN A 365 -20.42 -10.10 11.67
CA GLN A 365 -19.08 -9.50 11.65
C GLN A 365 -18.06 -10.46 11.01
N LEU A 366 -17.66 -10.14 9.78
CA LEU A 366 -16.56 -10.81 9.09
C LEU A 366 -15.22 -10.36 9.67
N ASN A 367 -14.53 -11.26 10.37
CA ASN A 367 -13.20 -11.02 10.93
C ASN A 367 -12.07 -11.44 9.95
N ASN A 368 -12.40 -12.22 8.93
CA ASN A 368 -11.49 -12.77 7.94
C ASN A 368 -11.34 -11.90 6.68
N ILE A 369 -11.88 -10.68 6.66
CA ILE A 369 -11.76 -9.76 5.52
C ILE A 369 -10.79 -8.62 5.79
N LEU A 370 -10.17 -8.12 4.73
CA LEU A 370 -9.43 -6.86 4.70
C LEU A 370 -9.78 -6.11 3.41
N VAL A 371 -10.34 -4.91 3.56
CA VAL A 371 -10.70 -4.03 2.46
C VAL A 371 -9.66 -2.92 2.35
N ILE A 372 -9.03 -2.77 1.19
CA ILE A 372 -8.10 -1.68 0.90
C ILE A 372 -8.76 -0.76 -0.12
N GLY A 373 -9.09 0.46 0.29
CA GLY A 373 -9.62 1.49 -0.60
C GLY A 373 -8.53 2.45 -1.03
N MET A 374 -8.54 2.86 -2.30
CA MET A 374 -7.63 3.86 -2.83
C MET A 374 -8.42 5.03 -3.42
N THR A 375 -7.98 6.26 -3.16
CA THR A 375 -8.60 7.46 -3.76
C THR A 375 -7.58 8.57 -3.97
N ASN A 376 -7.85 9.44 -4.94
CA ASN A 376 -7.14 10.72 -5.07
C ASN A 376 -7.85 11.85 -4.30
N ARG A 377 -9.13 11.65 -3.96
CA ARG A 377 -10.05 12.68 -3.47
C ARG A 377 -10.74 12.24 -2.18
N PRO A 378 -10.05 12.29 -1.03
CA PRO A 378 -10.63 11.89 0.25
C PRO A 378 -11.81 12.79 0.66
N ASP A 379 -11.89 14.01 0.12
CA ASP A 379 -12.99 14.97 0.34
C ASP A 379 -14.34 14.46 -0.18
N LEU A 380 -14.34 13.63 -1.23
CA LEU A 380 -15.55 13.13 -1.84
C LEU A 380 -16.13 11.91 -1.13
N ILE A 381 -15.36 11.26 -0.27
CA ILE A 381 -15.75 10.00 0.37
C ILE A 381 -16.79 10.26 1.47
N ASP A 382 -17.81 9.40 1.55
CA ASP A 382 -18.79 9.40 2.63
C ASP A 382 -18.11 9.22 4.01
N GLU A 383 -18.34 10.19 4.91
CA GLU A 383 -17.83 10.15 6.29
C GLU A 383 -18.27 8.90 7.07
N ALA A 384 -19.39 8.27 6.70
CA ALA A 384 -19.84 7.04 7.31
C ALA A 384 -18.83 5.89 7.13
N LEU A 385 -18.16 5.81 5.97
CA LEU A 385 -17.11 4.81 5.72
C LEU A 385 -15.83 5.11 6.51
N MET A 386 -15.61 6.38 6.81
CA MET A 386 -14.42 6.89 7.51
C MET A 386 -14.47 6.69 9.03
N ARG A 387 -15.52 6.09 9.59
CA ARG A 387 -15.64 5.83 11.03
C ARG A 387 -14.77 4.64 11.46
N PRO A 388 -14.18 4.68 12.68
CA PRO A 388 -13.46 3.53 13.23
C PRO A 388 -14.33 2.26 13.23
N GLY A 389 -13.72 1.10 12.94
CA GLY A 389 -14.42 -0.17 12.71
C GLY A 389 -14.65 -0.51 11.23
N ARG A 390 -14.64 0.50 10.35
CA ARG A 390 -14.70 0.35 8.88
C ARG A 390 -13.32 0.65 8.27
N PHE A 391 -13.13 1.81 7.64
CA PHE A 391 -11.82 2.31 7.25
C PHE A 391 -11.14 3.01 8.44
N GLU A 392 -10.58 2.19 9.33
CA GLU A 392 -9.92 2.66 10.54
C GLU A 392 -8.54 3.26 10.26
N VAL A 393 -7.75 2.62 9.40
CA VAL A 393 -6.41 3.08 9.05
C VAL A 393 -6.51 3.95 7.81
N LYS A 394 -6.31 5.25 8.00
CA LYS A 394 -6.26 6.25 6.93
C LYS A 394 -4.81 6.66 6.75
N MET A 395 -4.30 6.51 5.54
CA MET A 395 -2.93 6.86 5.22
C MET A 395 -2.85 7.80 4.03
N GLU A 396 -2.23 8.95 4.26
CA GLU A 396 -1.85 9.88 3.20
C GLU A 396 -0.53 9.40 2.58
N ILE A 397 -0.55 9.12 1.28
CA ILE A 397 0.64 8.82 0.48
C ILE A 397 1.02 10.10 -0.27
N GLY A 398 2.03 10.78 0.24
CA GLY A 398 2.56 12.01 -0.34
C GLY A 398 3.54 11.79 -1.47
N LEU A 399 4.12 12.89 -1.96
CA LEU A 399 5.25 12.86 -2.87
C LEU A 399 6.49 12.29 -2.17
N PRO A 400 7.37 11.59 -2.89
CA PRO A 400 8.57 11.00 -2.30
C PRO A 400 9.61 12.06 -1.89
N ASP A 401 10.19 11.87 -0.71
CA ASP A 401 11.36 12.60 -0.24
C ASP A 401 12.57 12.36 -1.16
N GLU A 402 13.61 13.19 -1.08
CA GLU A 402 14.84 13.04 -1.89
C GLU A 402 15.46 11.65 -1.79
N ARG A 403 15.57 11.10 -0.57
CA ARG A 403 16.02 9.72 -0.35
C ARG A 403 15.10 8.69 -1.00
N GLY A 404 13.79 8.94 -0.94
CA GLY A 404 12.79 8.10 -1.59
C GLY A 404 12.90 8.15 -3.12
N ARG A 405 13.17 9.31 -3.70
CA ARG A 405 13.43 9.46 -5.15
C ARG A 405 14.66 8.67 -5.58
N VAL A 406 15.75 8.71 -4.80
CA VAL A 406 16.95 7.89 -5.05
C VAL A 406 16.59 6.41 -5.04
N GLN A 407 15.80 5.93 -4.07
CA GLN A 407 15.35 4.53 -4.02
C GLN A 407 14.49 4.17 -5.23
N ILE A 408 13.52 5.01 -5.62
CA ILE A 408 12.66 4.79 -6.79
C ILE A 408 13.49 4.73 -8.08
N LEU A 409 14.40 5.69 -8.30
CA LEU A 409 15.29 5.70 -9.45
C LEU A 409 16.22 4.47 -9.46
N ASN A 410 16.75 4.06 -8.30
CA ASN A 410 17.54 2.83 -8.18
C ASN A 410 16.74 1.60 -8.59
N ILE A 411 15.46 1.49 -8.19
CA ILE A 411 14.59 0.36 -8.55
C ILE A 411 14.36 0.31 -10.06
N HIS A 412 14.03 1.44 -10.68
CA HIS A 412 13.76 1.48 -12.12
C HIS A 412 15.02 1.32 -12.98
N THR A 413 16.20 1.72 -12.47
CA THR A 413 17.49 1.58 -13.15
C THR A 413 18.20 0.25 -12.85
N ALA A 414 17.76 -0.53 -11.85
CA ALA A 414 18.40 -1.79 -11.47
C ALA A 414 18.56 -2.75 -12.65
N LYS A 415 17.48 -2.98 -13.42
CA LYS A 415 17.54 -3.84 -14.61
C LYS A 415 18.52 -3.30 -15.67
N MET A 416 18.57 -1.98 -15.88
CA MET A 416 19.49 -1.39 -16.85
C MET A 416 20.95 -1.55 -16.41
N ARG A 417 21.21 -1.49 -15.11
CA ARG A 417 22.52 -1.73 -14.52
C ARG A 417 22.93 -3.19 -14.62
N ASP A 418 22.02 -4.12 -14.34
CA ASP A 418 22.28 -5.57 -14.43
C ASP A 418 22.71 -5.99 -15.85
N PHE A 419 22.16 -5.32 -16.88
CA PHE A 419 22.52 -5.54 -18.29
C PHE A 419 23.60 -4.58 -18.84
N ASN A 420 24.25 -3.77 -18.00
CA ASN A 420 25.28 -2.78 -18.41
C ASN A 420 24.83 -1.77 -19.50
N LEU A 421 23.52 -1.46 -19.54
CA LEU A 421 22.92 -0.48 -20.45
C LEU A 421 22.86 0.95 -19.86
N LEU A 422 23.26 1.11 -18.61
CA LEU A 422 23.41 2.42 -17.96
C LEU A 422 24.88 2.82 -17.97
N SER A 423 25.19 3.99 -18.52
CA SER A 423 26.56 4.51 -18.53
C SER A 423 26.98 4.95 -17.12
N GLY A 424 28.29 4.86 -16.82
CA GLY A 424 28.86 5.21 -15.52
C GLY A 424 28.90 6.71 -15.22
N ASP A 425 28.51 7.55 -16.17
CA ASP A 425 28.35 9.00 -16.03
C ASP A 425 27.05 9.42 -15.34
N VAL A 426 26.10 8.49 -15.14
CA VAL A 426 24.80 8.78 -14.53
C VAL A 426 24.87 8.68 -13.00
N ASP A 427 24.86 9.81 -12.31
CA ASP A 427 24.65 9.85 -10.86
C ASP A 427 23.16 9.99 -10.51
N ILE A 428 22.62 8.98 -9.82
CA ILE A 428 21.23 8.96 -9.40
C ILE A 428 20.96 10.00 -8.29
N LYS A 429 21.97 10.34 -7.49
CA LYS A 429 21.80 11.38 -6.45
C LYS A 429 21.64 12.75 -7.09
N GLU A 430 22.43 13.04 -8.12
CA GLU A 430 22.28 14.26 -8.92
C GLU A 430 20.87 14.35 -9.52
N LEU A 431 20.41 13.28 -10.19
CA LEU A 431 19.06 13.24 -10.76
C LEU A 431 17.97 13.46 -9.70
N ALA A 432 18.08 12.84 -8.53
CA ALA A 432 17.10 12.99 -7.45
C ALA A 432 17.06 14.42 -6.87
N ALA A 433 18.17 15.15 -6.90
CA ALA A 433 18.28 16.54 -6.47
C ALA A 433 17.61 17.50 -7.46
N GLU A 434 17.73 17.23 -8.76
CA GLU A 434 17.11 18.01 -9.84
C GLU A 434 15.61 17.70 -10.01
N THR A 435 15.15 16.47 -9.77
CA THR A 435 13.74 16.07 -9.90
C THR A 435 12.88 16.43 -8.68
N LYS A 436 12.87 17.70 -8.27
CA LYS A 436 12.07 18.17 -7.13
C LYS A 436 10.57 18.05 -7.44
N ASN A 437 9.79 17.52 -6.49
CA ASN A 437 8.35 17.25 -6.58
C ASN A 437 7.89 16.19 -7.60
N TYR A 438 8.79 15.44 -8.21
CA TYR A 438 8.39 14.35 -9.09
C TYR A 438 7.73 13.24 -8.26
N SER A 439 6.57 12.80 -8.72
CA SER A 439 5.88 11.61 -8.24
C SER A 439 6.58 10.34 -8.73
N GLY A 440 6.27 9.19 -8.12
CA GLY A 440 6.86 7.91 -8.54
C GLY A 440 6.61 7.58 -10.01
N ALA A 441 5.41 7.88 -10.52
CA ALA A 441 5.07 7.68 -11.93
C ALA A 441 5.84 8.64 -12.86
N GLU A 442 6.10 9.87 -12.44
CA GLU A 442 6.90 10.83 -13.22
C GLU A 442 8.38 10.46 -13.24
N LEU A 443 8.93 9.92 -12.14
CA LEU A 443 10.29 9.37 -12.10
C LEU A 443 10.43 8.15 -13.01
N GLU A 444 9.43 7.24 -13.00
CA GLU A 444 9.39 6.14 -13.96
C GLU A 444 9.32 6.66 -15.40
N GLY A 445 8.48 7.68 -15.63
CA GLY A 445 8.39 8.39 -16.89
C GLY A 445 9.75 8.92 -17.33
N LEU A 446 10.49 9.59 -16.44
CA LEU A 446 11.81 10.16 -16.74
C LEU A 446 12.79 9.12 -17.23
N VAL A 447 12.85 7.96 -16.55
CA VAL A 447 13.68 6.83 -16.98
C VAL A 447 13.23 6.32 -18.35
N ARG A 448 11.92 6.21 -18.59
CA ARG A 448 11.37 5.75 -19.88
C ARG A 448 11.62 6.73 -21.03
N ALA A 449 11.54 8.03 -20.77
CA ALA A 449 11.85 9.07 -21.75
C ALA A 449 13.34 9.07 -22.08
N ALA A 450 14.23 8.97 -21.09
CA ALA A 450 15.67 8.86 -21.31
C ALA A 450 16.02 7.61 -22.13
N GLN A 451 15.36 6.47 -21.86
CA GLN A 451 15.49 5.26 -22.68
C GLN A 451 15.05 5.50 -24.13
N SER A 452 13.90 6.14 -24.34
CA SER A 452 13.39 6.47 -25.68
C SER A 452 14.33 7.41 -26.44
N THR A 453 14.85 8.44 -25.77
CA THR A 453 15.84 9.38 -26.34
C THR A 453 17.12 8.65 -26.72
N ALA A 454 17.63 7.79 -25.84
CA ALA A 454 18.79 6.97 -26.12
C ALA A 454 18.55 6.04 -27.31
N MET A 455 17.41 5.34 -27.38
CA MET A 455 17.04 4.51 -28.52
C MET A 455 16.97 5.32 -29.82
N ASN A 456 16.36 6.51 -29.78
CA ASN A 456 16.20 7.38 -30.94
C ASN A 456 17.55 7.86 -31.52
N ARG A 457 18.58 8.08 -30.70
CA ARG A 457 19.94 8.41 -31.20
C ARG A 457 20.53 7.35 -32.14
N HIS A 458 20.13 6.09 -31.95
CA HIS A 458 20.65 4.96 -32.73
C HIS A 458 19.76 4.59 -33.93
N ILE A 459 18.57 5.19 -34.04
CA ILE A 459 17.68 5.06 -35.20
C ILE A 459 18.09 6.11 -36.25
N LYS A 460 18.58 5.68 -37.41
CA LYS A 460 18.83 6.60 -38.53
C LYS A 460 17.49 6.95 -39.20
N ALA A 461 17.19 8.24 -39.31
CA ALA A 461 16.12 8.73 -40.17
C ALA A 461 16.56 8.64 -41.65
N THR A 462 16.56 7.44 -42.21
CA THR A 462 16.56 7.23 -43.67
C THR A 462 15.23 6.57 -44.03
N SER A 463 14.80 6.70 -45.29
CA SER A 463 13.45 6.40 -45.82
C SER A 463 12.91 4.98 -45.50
N THR A 464 13.74 4.07 -45.02
CA THR A 464 13.40 2.80 -44.38
C THR A 464 14.01 2.76 -42.98
N VAL A 465 13.18 2.46 -41.96
CA VAL A 465 13.63 2.30 -40.58
C VAL A 465 14.43 0.99 -40.48
N GLU A 466 15.71 1.05 -40.79
CA GLU A 466 16.65 -0.04 -40.57
C GLU A 466 17.33 0.13 -39.21
N VAL A 467 17.15 -0.85 -38.33
CA VAL A 467 17.84 -0.91 -37.04
C VAL A 467 19.22 -1.50 -37.27
N ASP A 468 20.25 -0.67 -37.10
CA ASP A 468 21.65 -1.07 -37.17
C ASP A 468 21.99 -1.93 -35.93
N MET A 469 21.95 -3.26 -36.06
CA MET A 469 22.14 -4.22 -34.95
C MET A 469 23.47 -4.02 -34.20
N GLU A 470 24.54 -3.65 -34.90
CA GLU A 470 25.86 -3.39 -34.29
C GLU A 470 25.87 -2.14 -33.39
N ARG A 471 25.00 -1.16 -33.68
CA ARG A 471 24.82 0.05 -32.86
C ARG A 471 23.86 -0.18 -31.71
N ALA A 472 22.92 -1.11 -31.85
CA ALA A 472 22.00 -1.49 -30.79
C ALA A 472 22.73 -2.23 -29.64
N GLU A 473 23.74 -3.04 -29.95
CA GLU A 473 24.57 -3.72 -28.93
C GLU A 473 25.43 -2.77 -28.09
N LYS A 474 25.72 -1.56 -28.59
CA LYS A 474 26.45 -0.51 -27.87
C LYS A 474 25.54 0.54 -27.22
N LEU A 475 24.23 0.32 -27.20
CA LEU A 475 23.28 1.27 -26.65
C LEU A 475 23.51 1.43 -25.14
N GLN A 476 23.88 2.65 -24.72
CA GLN A 476 23.93 3.02 -23.32
C GLN A 476 23.16 4.31 -23.09
N VAL A 477 22.38 4.34 -22.02
CA VAL A 477 21.70 5.56 -21.56
C VAL A 477 22.70 6.41 -20.79
N THR A 478 22.88 7.64 -21.27
CA THR A 478 23.90 8.59 -20.79
C THR A 478 23.25 9.71 -19.97
N ARG A 479 24.05 10.45 -19.20
CA ARG A 479 23.58 11.60 -18.40
C ARG A 479 22.88 12.65 -19.27
N THR A 480 23.36 12.85 -20.49
CA THR A 480 22.75 13.81 -21.44
C THR A 480 21.33 13.43 -21.83
N ASP A 481 21.01 12.13 -21.90
CA ASP A 481 19.67 11.67 -22.26
C ASP A 481 18.68 11.98 -21.12
N PHE A 482 19.10 11.78 -19.87
CA PHE A 482 18.30 12.15 -18.70
C PHE A 482 18.07 13.66 -18.61
N MET A 483 19.11 14.48 -18.80
CA MET A 483 18.98 15.93 -18.77
C MET A 483 18.11 16.47 -19.92
N ALA A 484 18.23 15.88 -21.11
CA ALA A 484 17.38 16.23 -22.25
C ALA A 484 15.90 15.94 -21.96
N SER A 485 15.60 14.76 -21.40
CA SER A 485 14.23 14.39 -21.07
C SER A 485 13.65 15.18 -19.89
N LEU A 486 14.47 15.60 -18.93
CA LEU A 486 14.05 16.48 -17.83
C LEU A 486 13.64 17.86 -18.35
N ASN A 487 14.37 18.40 -19.33
CA ASN A 487 14.10 19.73 -19.88
C ASN A 487 12.92 19.75 -20.87
N ASN A 488 12.77 18.71 -21.70
CA ASN A 488 11.87 18.74 -22.85
C ASN A 488 10.62 17.85 -22.71
N ASP A 489 10.78 16.65 -22.14
CA ASP A 489 9.74 15.61 -22.27
C ASP A 489 8.82 15.56 -21.05
N ILE A 490 9.39 15.61 -19.84
CA ILE A 490 8.64 15.32 -18.61
C ILE A 490 8.70 16.48 -17.66
N LYS A 491 7.56 17.16 -17.54
CA LYS A 491 7.33 18.24 -16.59
C LYS A 491 6.57 17.69 -15.37
N PRO A 492 6.88 18.15 -14.15
CA PRO A 492 6.13 17.76 -12.97
C PRO A 492 4.69 18.30 -13.07
N ALA A 493 3.70 17.42 -12.87
CA ALA A 493 2.30 17.81 -12.74
C ALA A 493 2.04 18.54 -11.42
N PHE A 494 2.85 18.28 -10.39
CA PHE A 494 2.79 18.90 -9.07
C PHE A 494 3.94 19.88 -8.83
N GLY A 495 3.60 21.16 -8.70
CA GLY A 495 4.58 22.22 -8.37
C GLY A 495 5.35 22.75 -9.59
N THR A 496 5.84 23.98 -9.43
CA THR A 496 6.81 24.68 -10.30
C THR A 496 6.94 24.23 -11.75
N ASN A 497 6.00 24.64 -12.61
CA ASN A 497 6.29 24.75 -14.04
C ASN A 497 7.33 25.86 -14.19
N GLN A 498 8.58 25.52 -14.53
CA GLN A 498 9.64 26.52 -14.76
C GLN A 498 9.24 27.50 -15.88
N GLU A 499 8.46 27.03 -16.86
CA GLU A 499 7.83 27.87 -17.89
C GLU A 499 6.88 28.92 -17.31
N ASP A 500 6.08 28.57 -16.29
CA ASP A 500 5.20 29.52 -15.63
C ASP A 500 6.03 30.66 -15.02
N TYR A 501 7.20 30.39 -14.41
CA TYR A 501 8.08 31.44 -13.85
C TYR A 501 8.68 32.32 -14.93
N SER A 502 9.15 31.71 -16.02
CA SER A 502 9.71 32.45 -17.16
C SER A 502 8.71 33.45 -17.75
N SER A 503 7.40 33.12 -17.68
CA SER A 503 6.34 34.04 -18.11
C SER A 503 6.20 35.27 -17.20
N TYR A 504 6.47 35.15 -15.89
CA TYR A 504 6.44 36.28 -14.95
C TYR A 504 7.75 37.06 -14.89
N ILE A 505 8.87 36.42 -15.22
CA ILE A 505 10.22 37.02 -15.24
C ILE A 505 10.76 37.00 -16.68
N MET A 506 10.21 37.86 -17.54
CA MET A 506 10.59 37.89 -18.97
C MET A 506 12.03 38.38 -19.21
N ASN A 507 12.45 39.43 -18.49
CA ASN A 507 13.73 40.12 -18.73
C ASN A 507 14.71 39.97 -17.54
N GLY A 508 14.53 38.94 -16.72
CA GLY A 508 15.27 38.81 -15.46
C GLY A 508 14.90 39.90 -14.43
N ILE A 509 15.69 40.00 -13.36
CA ILE A 509 15.59 41.05 -12.35
C ILE A 509 16.78 41.99 -12.48
N ILE A 510 16.49 43.25 -12.77
CA ILE A 510 17.50 44.31 -12.95
C ILE A 510 17.74 44.98 -11.62
N LYS A 511 18.97 44.88 -11.10
CA LYS A 511 19.39 45.51 -9.84
C LYS A 511 19.83 46.95 -10.07
N TRP A 512 18.89 47.82 -10.45
CA TRP A 512 19.16 49.22 -10.78
C TRP A 512 19.52 50.13 -9.59
N GLY A 513 19.47 49.61 -8.37
CA GLY A 513 19.90 50.33 -7.17
C GLY A 513 19.58 49.58 -5.87
N ASP A 514 19.99 50.19 -4.75
CA ASP A 514 19.79 49.66 -3.40
C ASP A 514 18.34 49.23 -3.07
N PRO A 515 17.27 49.92 -3.52
CA PRO A 515 15.92 49.52 -3.17
C PRO A 515 15.57 48.11 -3.63
N VAL A 516 16.09 47.65 -4.78
CA VAL A 516 15.84 46.28 -5.27
C VAL A 516 16.60 45.26 -4.42
N THR A 517 17.86 45.56 -4.09
CA THR A 517 18.70 44.69 -3.26
C THR A 517 18.08 44.51 -1.87
N ARG A 518 17.63 45.61 -1.23
CA ARG A 518 16.95 45.55 0.08
C ARG A 518 15.68 44.69 0.05
N VAL A 519 14.86 44.80 -0.99
CA VAL A 519 13.64 43.98 -1.12
C VAL A 519 13.98 42.50 -1.23
N LEU A 520 15.05 42.15 -1.96
CA LEU A 520 15.50 40.75 -2.07
C LEU A 520 16.11 40.24 -0.76
N GLU A 521 16.90 41.07 -0.07
CA GLU A 521 17.47 40.75 1.26
C GLU A 521 16.37 40.55 2.31
N ASP A 522 15.38 41.46 2.38
CA ASP A 522 14.22 41.32 3.25
C ASP A 522 13.40 40.06 2.91
N GLY A 523 13.25 39.77 1.62
CA GLY A 523 12.61 38.54 1.14
C GLY A 523 13.33 37.28 1.64
N GLU A 524 14.66 37.24 1.52
CA GLU A 524 15.48 36.12 1.99
C GLU A 524 15.39 35.95 3.52
N LEU A 525 15.41 37.04 4.28
CA LEU A 525 15.22 37.01 5.74
C LEU A 525 13.87 36.38 6.13
N LEU A 526 12.80 36.70 5.40
CA LEU A 526 11.46 36.14 5.65
C LEU A 526 11.35 34.67 5.26
N VAL A 527 12.03 34.27 4.18
CA VAL A 527 12.17 32.86 3.79
C VAL A 527 12.90 32.09 4.89
N GLN A 528 14.00 32.63 5.41
CA GLN A 528 14.76 32.01 6.51
C GLN A 528 13.95 31.95 7.80
N GLN A 529 13.15 32.97 8.11
CA GLN A 529 12.23 32.95 9.25
C GLN A 529 11.23 31.80 9.11
N THR A 530 10.67 31.61 7.92
CA THR A 530 9.74 30.49 7.67
C THR A 530 10.45 29.15 7.77
N LYS A 531 11.69 29.01 7.28
CA LYS A 531 12.45 27.74 7.36
C LYS A 531 12.87 27.38 8.79
N ASN A 532 13.36 28.34 9.56
CA ASN A 532 14.04 28.10 10.84
C ASN A 532 13.11 28.18 12.06
N SER A 533 12.05 28.97 11.99
CA SER A 533 11.12 29.14 13.12
C SER A 533 10.10 28.01 13.18
N ASP A 534 9.90 27.45 14.37
CA ASP A 534 8.78 26.55 14.66
C ASP A 534 7.63 27.26 15.38
N ARG A 535 7.88 28.46 15.91
CA ARG A 535 6.87 29.30 16.58
C ARG A 535 5.96 30.02 15.59
N THR A 536 6.52 30.38 14.42
CA THR A 536 5.81 31.08 13.35
C THR A 536 5.80 30.18 12.09
N PRO A 537 4.97 29.12 12.06
CA PRO A 537 4.88 28.23 10.91
C PRO A 537 4.20 28.89 9.71
N LEU A 538 3.53 30.02 9.91
CA LEU A 538 2.91 30.84 8.88
C LEU A 538 3.55 32.22 8.89
N VAL A 539 4.03 32.68 7.74
CA VAL A 539 4.50 34.05 7.51
C VAL A 539 3.78 34.60 6.28
N SER A 540 3.15 35.76 6.42
CA SER A 540 2.45 36.43 5.33
C SER A 540 3.07 37.80 5.06
N VAL A 541 3.45 38.04 3.82
CA VAL A 541 4.21 39.22 3.35
C VAL A 541 3.40 39.90 2.27
N LEU A 542 3.24 41.23 2.33
CA LEU A 542 2.61 42.02 1.27
C LEU A 542 3.64 42.90 0.57
N LEU A 543 3.88 42.66 -0.71
CA LEU A 543 4.64 43.55 -1.59
C LEU A 543 3.71 44.64 -2.13
N GLU A 544 3.87 45.85 -1.61
CA GLU A 544 3.14 47.03 -2.05
C GLU A 544 4.02 47.97 -2.87
N GLY A 545 3.41 48.80 -3.70
CA GLY A 545 4.14 49.83 -4.44
C GLY A 545 3.37 50.29 -5.67
N PRO A 546 3.87 51.28 -6.41
CA PRO A 546 3.18 51.83 -7.58
C PRO A 546 2.93 50.78 -8.68
N PRO A 547 1.93 50.96 -9.55
CA PRO A 547 1.73 50.06 -10.70
C PRO A 547 2.97 50.04 -11.59
N HIS A 548 3.21 48.92 -12.27
CA HIS A 548 4.36 48.72 -13.17
C HIS A 548 5.77 48.72 -12.52
N SER A 549 5.87 48.66 -11.19
CA SER A 549 7.17 48.60 -10.48
C SER A 549 7.83 47.21 -10.47
N GLY A 550 7.15 46.16 -10.98
CA GLY A 550 7.73 44.81 -11.06
C GLY A 550 7.51 43.92 -9.82
N LYS A 551 6.56 44.27 -8.92
CA LYS A 551 6.24 43.51 -7.69
C LYS A 551 6.05 42.00 -7.92
N THR A 552 5.27 41.61 -8.93
CA THR A 552 5.03 40.20 -9.26
C THR A 552 6.31 39.47 -9.67
N ALA A 553 7.19 40.14 -10.41
CA ALA A 553 8.47 39.57 -10.82
C ALA A 553 9.41 39.41 -9.62
N LEU A 554 9.46 40.40 -8.71
CA LEU A 554 10.21 40.31 -7.45
C LEU A 554 9.67 39.21 -6.54
N ALA A 555 8.34 39.10 -6.42
CA ALA A 555 7.70 38.00 -5.68
C ALA A 555 8.13 36.65 -6.25
N ALA A 556 8.03 36.47 -7.58
CA ALA A 556 8.45 35.26 -8.26
C ALA A 556 9.94 34.96 -8.08
N LYS A 557 10.80 35.99 -8.03
CA LYS A 557 12.23 35.81 -7.79
C LYS A 557 12.54 35.36 -6.36
N ILE A 558 11.95 36.03 -5.37
CA ILE A 558 12.07 35.60 -3.95
C ILE A 558 11.57 34.17 -3.78
N SER A 559 10.52 33.80 -4.52
CA SER A 559 9.98 32.44 -4.56
C SER A 559 11.00 31.44 -5.09
N GLU A 560 11.60 31.72 -6.25
CA GLU A 560 12.59 30.87 -6.89
C GLU A 560 13.83 30.69 -6.01
N ASP A 561 14.36 31.80 -5.48
CA ASP A 561 15.56 31.82 -4.64
C ASP A 561 15.32 31.12 -3.28
N SER A 562 14.06 31.07 -2.82
CA SER A 562 13.71 30.35 -1.59
C SER A 562 13.99 28.85 -1.64
N GLN A 563 14.07 28.26 -2.83
CA GLN A 563 14.24 26.81 -3.04
C GLN A 563 13.24 25.96 -2.24
N PHE A 564 12.05 26.50 -1.92
CA PHE A 564 11.02 25.70 -1.29
C PHE A 564 10.62 24.54 -2.19
N PRO A 565 10.33 23.34 -1.62
CA PRO A 565 9.90 22.20 -2.42
C PRO A 565 8.68 22.57 -3.26
N PHE A 566 7.64 23.16 -2.67
CA PHE A 566 6.41 23.48 -3.39
C PHE A 566 6.14 24.99 -3.45
N ILE A 567 6.12 25.52 -4.67
CA ILE A 567 5.83 26.92 -4.97
C ILE A 567 4.70 26.99 -6.00
N LYS A 568 3.65 27.77 -5.71
CA LYS A 568 2.50 27.94 -6.62
C LYS A 568 2.10 29.41 -6.75
N ILE A 569 2.04 29.87 -7.99
CA ILE A 569 1.57 31.22 -8.31
C ILE A 569 0.04 31.17 -8.51
N CYS A 570 -0.69 31.93 -7.69
CA CYS A 570 -2.13 32.10 -7.77
C CYS A 570 -2.44 33.40 -8.51
N SER A 571 -2.59 33.28 -9.81
CA SER A 571 -2.72 34.42 -10.70
C SER A 571 -4.15 34.54 -11.25
N PRO A 572 -4.69 35.76 -11.41
CA PRO A 572 -6.06 35.97 -11.89
C PRO A 572 -6.29 35.45 -13.32
N ASP A 573 -5.25 35.41 -14.16
CA ASP A 573 -5.28 34.85 -15.53
C ASP A 573 -5.73 33.39 -15.54
N LYS A 574 -5.36 32.60 -14.53
CA LYS A 574 -5.78 31.20 -14.38
C LYS A 574 -7.19 31.06 -13.80
N MET A 575 -7.84 32.18 -13.46
CA MET A 575 -9.16 32.23 -12.80
C MET A 575 -10.21 33.00 -13.62
N ILE A 576 -9.88 33.41 -14.85
CA ILE A 576 -10.81 34.10 -15.76
C ILE A 576 -11.99 33.17 -16.09
N GLY A 577 -13.23 33.69 -16.01
CA GLY A 577 -14.46 32.95 -16.32
C GLY A 577 -14.99 32.05 -15.20
N HIS A 578 -14.31 31.97 -14.04
CA HIS A 578 -14.78 31.22 -12.88
C HIS A 578 -15.75 32.04 -12.02
N SER A 579 -16.81 31.41 -11.52
CA SER A 579 -17.67 31.98 -10.47
C SER A 579 -16.92 32.13 -9.15
N GLU A 580 -17.40 33.00 -8.26
CA GLU A 580 -16.79 33.27 -6.94
C GLU A 580 -16.55 31.99 -6.12
N ILE A 581 -17.54 31.09 -6.12
CA ILE A 581 -17.47 29.78 -5.44
C ILE A 581 -16.43 28.88 -6.12
N SER A 582 -16.32 28.91 -7.45
CA SER A 582 -15.33 28.11 -8.18
C SER A 582 -13.89 28.61 -7.94
N LYS A 583 -13.71 29.94 -7.81
CA LYS A 583 -12.44 30.57 -7.41
C LYS A 583 -12.02 30.13 -5.99
N LEU A 584 -12.99 29.97 -5.08
CA LEU A 584 -12.78 29.54 -3.70
C LEU A 584 -12.48 28.04 -3.57
N VAL A 585 -13.32 27.19 -4.15
CA VAL A 585 -13.44 25.76 -3.80
C VAL A 585 -12.36 24.89 -4.45
N LYS A 586 -11.85 25.24 -5.64
CA LYS A 586 -11.01 24.29 -6.41
C LYS A 586 -9.50 24.46 -6.24
N LYS A 587 -8.98 25.56 -5.69
CA LYS A 587 -7.55 25.85 -5.86
C LYS A 587 -6.82 26.59 -4.73
N LEU A 588 -7.43 26.84 -3.57
CA LEU A 588 -6.75 27.52 -2.44
C LEU A 588 -6.64 26.64 -1.19
N LEU A 589 -7.68 25.87 -0.86
CA LEU A 589 -7.74 25.00 0.33
C LEU A 589 -6.91 23.70 0.23
N TYR A 590 -6.82 23.09 -0.95
CA TYR A 590 -6.05 21.84 -1.14
C TYR A 590 -4.54 22.08 -1.01
N TYR A 591 -4.05 23.25 -1.45
CA TYR A 591 -2.62 23.57 -1.43
C TYR A 591 -2.13 24.14 -0.10
N THR A 592 -3.03 24.64 0.76
CA THR A 592 -2.68 25.01 2.15
C THR A 592 -2.21 23.79 2.95
N ILE A 593 -2.62 22.59 2.52
CA ILE A 593 -2.28 21.35 3.19
C ILE A 593 -0.81 20.99 2.94
N ASN A 594 -0.22 21.23 1.76
CA ASN A 594 1.14 20.78 1.43
C ASN A 594 2.26 21.84 1.55
N GLY A 595 1.94 23.13 1.78
CA GLY A 595 2.92 24.23 1.87
C GLY A 595 3.49 24.63 0.49
N ILE A 596 4.22 25.74 0.24
CA ILE A 596 4.75 26.81 1.10
C ILE A 596 4.71 28.19 0.43
N LEU A 597 4.26 28.37 -0.81
CA LEU A 597 4.17 29.73 -1.38
C LEU A 597 2.94 29.98 -2.24
N ILE A 598 2.13 30.95 -1.84
CA ILE A 598 1.03 31.51 -2.64
C ILE A 598 1.41 32.93 -3.00
N ILE A 599 1.66 33.19 -4.29
CA ILE A 599 1.68 34.55 -4.81
C ILE A 599 0.24 34.94 -5.11
N MET A 600 -0.34 35.84 -4.32
CA MET A 600 -1.62 36.47 -4.66
C MET A 600 -1.30 37.67 -5.56
N CYS A 601 -1.58 37.53 -6.86
CA CYS A 601 -1.52 38.66 -7.77
C CYS A 601 -2.90 39.29 -7.96
N GLY A 602 -2.96 40.61 -7.87
CA GLY A 602 -4.09 41.39 -8.37
C GLY A 602 -5.19 41.64 -7.34
N GLU A 603 -5.84 42.79 -7.53
CA GLU A 603 -6.94 43.26 -6.70
C GLU A 603 -8.15 42.36 -6.88
N ILE A 604 -8.87 42.08 -5.78
CA ILE A 604 -10.04 41.19 -5.71
C ILE A 604 -11.17 41.74 -6.59
N ASP A 605 -11.16 41.46 -7.90
CA ASP A 605 -12.11 41.96 -8.90
C ASP A 605 -12.58 43.40 -8.61
N TYR A 606 -11.67 44.25 -8.12
CA TYR A 606 -12.05 45.48 -7.44
C TYR A 606 -12.22 46.59 -8.46
N VAL A 607 -13.40 47.19 -8.45
CA VAL A 607 -13.72 48.32 -9.32
C VAL A 607 -13.84 49.58 -8.46
N PRO A 608 -13.04 50.64 -8.74
CA PRO A 608 -13.08 51.86 -7.94
C PRO A 608 -14.37 52.67 -8.13
N ILE A 609 -15.06 52.49 -9.25
CA ILE A 609 -16.34 53.17 -9.55
C ILE A 609 -17.46 52.44 -8.83
N GLY A 610 -17.87 52.99 -7.67
CA GLY A 610 -18.85 52.38 -6.76
C GLY A 610 -18.28 51.08 -6.20
N PRO A 611 -17.48 51.10 -5.12
CA PRO A 611 -16.55 50.04 -4.73
C PRO A 611 -17.23 48.68 -4.75
N ARG A 612 -17.02 47.94 -5.84
CA ARG A 612 -17.54 46.59 -6.06
C ARG A 612 -16.38 45.63 -5.99
N PHE A 613 -16.52 44.61 -5.16
CA PHE A 613 -15.56 43.52 -5.00
C PHE A 613 -16.29 42.26 -4.56
N SER A 614 -15.66 41.10 -4.75
CA SER A 614 -16.21 39.83 -4.28
C SER A 614 -15.94 39.65 -2.78
N ASN A 615 -16.96 39.91 -1.95
CA ASN A 615 -16.85 39.75 -0.50
C ASN A 615 -16.58 38.29 -0.10
N LEU A 616 -17.16 37.32 -0.83
CA LEU A 616 -16.95 35.90 -0.54
C LEU A 616 -15.47 35.51 -0.67
N VAL A 617 -14.80 35.99 -1.71
CA VAL A 617 -13.36 35.75 -1.93
C VAL A 617 -12.52 36.48 -0.88
N LEU A 618 -12.87 37.72 -0.54
CA LEU A 618 -12.21 38.50 0.50
C LEU A 618 -12.22 37.78 1.86
N GLN A 619 -13.40 37.39 2.35
CA GLN A 619 -13.55 36.72 3.64
C GLN A 619 -12.76 35.42 3.71
N ALA A 620 -12.81 34.62 2.64
CA ALA A 620 -12.03 33.41 2.57
C ALA A 620 -10.52 33.65 2.61
N LEU A 621 -10.04 34.67 1.91
CA LEU A 621 -8.62 35.02 1.87
C LEU A 621 -8.14 35.47 3.26
N LEU A 622 -8.93 36.28 3.97
CA LEU A 622 -8.65 36.69 5.35
C LEU A 622 -8.55 35.48 6.30
N VAL A 623 -9.43 34.49 6.15
CA VAL A 623 -9.37 33.24 6.93
C VAL A 623 -8.11 32.45 6.58
N LEU A 624 -7.74 32.37 5.30
CA LEU A 624 -6.55 31.63 4.85
C LEU A 624 -5.24 32.29 5.29
N LEU A 625 -5.16 33.62 5.34
CA LEU A 625 -4.00 34.36 5.85
C LEU A 625 -3.77 34.15 7.35
N LYS A 626 -4.81 33.77 8.11
CA LYS A 626 -4.74 33.50 9.55
C LYS A 626 -4.68 32.01 9.89
N LYS A 627 -4.96 31.13 8.93
CA LYS A 627 -5.05 29.69 9.16
C LYS A 627 -3.66 29.06 9.24
N THR A 628 -3.29 28.58 10.43
CA THR A 628 -2.03 27.88 10.63
C THR A 628 -2.00 26.55 9.87
N PRO A 629 -0.87 26.20 9.21
CA PRO A 629 -0.73 24.90 8.56
C PRO A 629 -0.71 23.74 9.60
N PRO A 630 -0.99 22.50 9.16
CA PRO A 630 -0.87 21.32 10.02
C PRO A 630 0.54 21.15 10.63
N ARG A 631 0.63 20.44 11.75
CA ARG A 631 1.90 20.25 12.49
C ARG A 631 3.03 19.76 11.60
N GLY A 632 4.19 20.41 11.69
CA GLY A 632 5.39 20.06 10.93
C GLY A 632 5.44 20.63 9.51
N ARG A 633 4.39 21.33 9.05
CA ARG A 633 4.38 22.04 7.76
C ARG A 633 4.53 23.55 8.00
N LYS A 634 5.27 24.22 7.11
CA LYS A 634 5.53 25.66 7.15
C LYS A 634 4.89 26.32 5.93
N LEU A 635 4.54 27.59 5.97
CA LEU A 635 3.83 28.29 4.90
C LEU A 635 4.27 29.75 4.84
N LEU A 636 4.73 30.19 3.66
CA LEU A 636 5.00 31.58 3.33
C LEU A 636 3.93 32.07 2.33
N ILE A 637 3.36 33.24 2.53
CA ILE A 637 2.38 33.81 1.60
C ILE A 637 2.92 35.16 1.14
N ILE A 638 2.98 35.39 -0.17
CA ILE A 638 3.41 36.67 -0.73
C ILE A 638 2.24 37.29 -1.49
N GLY A 639 1.63 38.32 -0.92
CA GLY A 639 0.66 39.17 -1.60
C GLY A 639 1.36 40.23 -2.44
N THR A 640 0.76 40.63 -3.56
CA THR A 640 1.21 41.78 -4.34
C THR A 640 0.05 42.75 -4.56
N THR A 641 0.27 44.04 -4.31
CA THR A 641 -0.75 45.07 -4.52
C THR A 641 -0.17 46.34 -5.13
N SER A 642 -0.96 47.00 -5.98
CA SER A 642 -0.63 48.35 -6.47
C SER A 642 -1.33 49.47 -5.70
N ARG A 643 -2.34 49.14 -4.89
CA ARG A 643 -3.12 50.08 -4.09
C ARG A 643 -3.20 49.58 -2.66
N LYS A 644 -2.36 50.15 -1.80
CA LYS A 644 -2.35 49.88 -0.36
C LYS A 644 -3.65 50.34 0.29
N ASP A 645 -4.10 51.53 -0.09
CA ASP A 645 -5.23 52.23 0.54
C ASP A 645 -6.51 51.37 0.52
N VAL A 646 -6.78 50.69 -0.61
CA VAL A 646 -7.93 49.79 -0.76
C VAL A 646 -7.85 48.59 0.19
N LEU A 647 -6.65 48.01 0.38
CA LEU A 647 -6.45 46.87 1.29
C LEU A 647 -6.52 47.27 2.76
N GLN A 648 -6.17 48.52 3.06
CA GLN A 648 -6.32 49.11 4.38
C GLN A 648 -7.81 49.28 4.73
N GLU A 649 -8.63 49.77 3.79
CA GLU A 649 -10.09 49.85 3.98
C GLU A 649 -10.76 48.47 4.14
N MET A 650 -10.19 47.42 3.52
CA MET A 650 -10.68 46.05 3.61
C MET A 650 -10.15 45.26 4.83
N GLU A 651 -9.39 45.90 5.73
CA GLU A 651 -8.71 45.26 6.88
C GLU A 651 -7.81 44.06 6.50
N MET A 652 -7.42 43.96 5.23
CA MET A 652 -6.56 42.87 4.76
C MET A 652 -5.10 43.13 5.10
N LEU A 653 -4.70 44.39 5.20
CA LEU A 653 -3.33 44.77 5.57
C LEU A 653 -2.95 44.20 6.94
N ASP A 654 -3.86 44.26 7.91
CA ASP A 654 -3.65 43.75 9.27
C ASP A 654 -3.60 42.20 9.34
N ALA A 655 -4.07 41.51 8.30
CA ALA A 655 -3.94 40.06 8.20
C ALA A 655 -2.57 39.61 7.68
N PHE A 656 -1.79 40.52 7.07
CA PHE A 656 -0.41 40.26 6.69
C PHE A 656 0.53 40.46 7.89
N SER A 657 1.55 39.63 8.01
CA SER A 657 2.54 39.71 9.09
C SER A 657 3.48 40.90 8.89
N THR A 658 3.82 41.19 7.64
CA THR A 658 4.71 42.30 7.26
C THR A 658 4.38 42.83 5.86
N THR A 659 4.79 44.06 5.59
CA THR A 659 4.64 44.74 4.30
C THR A 659 5.98 45.25 3.80
N ILE A 660 6.32 44.99 2.54
CA ILE A 660 7.56 45.45 1.92
C ILE A 660 7.20 46.43 0.79
N HIS A 661 7.79 47.62 0.82
CA HIS A 661 7.54 48.66 -0.17
C HIS A 661 8.51 48.58 -1.36
N VAL A 662 7.96 48.34 -2.55
CA VAL A 662 8.70 48.32 -3.83
C VAL A 662 8.67 49.71 -4.44
N HIS A 663 9.83 50.37 -4.41
CA HIS A 663 10.01 51.73 -4.89
C HIS A 663 10.08 51.80 -6.42
N ASN A 664 9.56 52.89 -6.99
CA ASN A 664 9.85 53.27 -8.37
C ASN A 664 11.25 53.89 -8.49
N ILE A 665 11.75 53.97 -9.72
CA ILE A 665 12.99 54.68 -10.02
C ILE A 665 12.75 56.18 -9.79
N SER A 666 13.44 56.72 -8.76
CA SER A 666 13.24 58.08 -8.27
C SER A 666 14.34 59.08 -8.70
N SER A 667 15.55 58.56 -8.94
CA SER A 667 16.74 59.34 -9.29
C SER A 667 17.13 59.11 -10.74
N GLY A 668 17.65 60.17 -11.38
CA GLY A 668 18.28 60.07 -12.70
C GLY A 668 19.49 59.13 -12.73
N GLU A 669 20.20 58.99 -11.62
CA GLU A 669 21.34 58.07 -11.50
C GLU A 669 20.87 56.61 -11.57
N HIS A 670 19.84 56.26 -10.78
CA HIS A 670 19.19 54.95 -10.83
C HIS A 670 18.59 54.65 -12.22
N LEU A 671 18.08 55.66 -12.92
CA LEU A 671 17.59 55.49 -14.28
C LEU A 671 18.71 55.13 -15.25
N VAL A 672 19.85 55.85 -15.18
CA VAL A 672 21.01 55.58 -16.05
C VAL A 672 21.61 54.22 -15.74
N GLU A 673 21.70 53.83 -14.47
CA GLU A 673 22.12 52.49 -14.05
C GLU A 673 21.20 51.40 -14.61
N ALA A 674 19.88 51.61 -14.55
CA ALA A 674 18.92 50.69 -15.15
C ALA A 674 19.13 50.55 -16.67
N LEU A 675 19.40 51.65 -17.38
CA LEU A 675 19.66 51.65 -18.82
C LEU A 675 20.99 50.99 -19.18
N GLU A 676 22.00 51.14 -18.32
CA GLU A 676 23.29 50.48 -18.42
C GLU A 676 23.15 48.96 -18.33
N LEU A 677 22.49 48.47 -17.28
CA LEU A 677 22.26 47.04 -17.08
C LEU A 677 21.41 46.41 -18.20
N LEU A 678 20.53 47.20 -18.83
CA LEU A 678 19.72 46.75 -19.97
C LEU A 678 20.48 46.74 -21.30
N GLY A 679 21.59 47.47 -21.41
CA GLY A 679 22.44 47.50 -22.62
C GLY A 679 21.74 48.02 -23.88
N SER A 680 20.60 48.72 -23.76
CA SER A 680 19.77 49.10 -24.91
C SER A 680 20.27 50.35 -25.66
N PHE A 681 21.04 51.22 -24.99
CA PHE A 681 21.58 52.47 -25.56
C PHE A 681 23.11 52.48 -25.54
N THR A 682 23.71 53.09 -26.55
CA THR A 682 25.17 53.28 -26.63
C THR A 682 25.68 54.27 -25.57
N ASP A 683 26.97 54.23 -25.26
CA ASP A 683 27.58 55.11 -24.25
C ASP A 683 27.37 56.62 -24.55
N ALA A 684 27.39 56.99 -25.84
CA ALA A 684 27.12 58.35 -26.29
C ALA A 684 25.65 58.77 -26.07
N GLU A 685 24.72 57.85 -26.30
CA GLU A 685 23.30 58.08 -26.03
C GLU A 685 23.03 58.14 -24.51
N ARG A 686 23.63 57.23 -23.73
CA ARG A 686 23.51 57.20 -22.26
C ARG A 686 24.06 58.46 -21.61
N THR A 687 25.21 58.96 -22.07
CA THR A 687 25.77 60.24 -21.57
C THR A 687 24.88 61.43 -21.92
N THR A 688 24.21 61.41 -23.07
CA THR A 688 23.23 62.44 -23.46
C THR A 688 21.99 62.39 -22.57
N ILE A 689 21.45 61.19 -22.31
CA ILE A 689 20.33 60.99 -21.38
C ILE A 689 20.74 61.43 -19.96
N ALA A 690 21.91 61.01 -19.48
CA ALA A 690 22.42 61.37 -18.16
C ALA A 690 22.50 62.89 -17.98
N LYS A 691 22.98 63.65 -18.98
CA LYS A 691 23.00 65.13 -18.94
C LYS A 691 21.60 65.73 -18.78
N HIS A 692 20.58 65.15 -19.41
CA HIS A 692 19.22 65.67 -19.37
C HIS A 692 18.43 65.30 -18.11
N VAL A 693 18.80 64.20 -17.46
CA VAL A 693 18.11 63.66 -16.27
C VAL A 693 18.87 64.02 -14.97
N LYS A 694 20.15 64.40 -15.04
CA LYS A 694 20.94 64.84 -13.87
C LYS A 694 20.26 66.01 -13.15
N GLY A 695 19.98 65.83 -11.86
CA GLY A 695 19.32 66.83 -11.00
C GLY A 695 17.80 66.89 -11.12
N LYS A 696 17.17 66.05 -11.96
CA LYS A 696 15.71 65.91 -12.04
C LYS A 696 15.22 64.72 -11.23
N ARG A 697 14.01 64.84 -10.69
CA ARG A 697 13.30 63.75 -10.03
C ARG A 697 12.49 63.00 -11.06
N VAL A 698 12.74 61.70 -11.16
CA VAL A 698 12.01 60.79 -12.05
C VAL A 698 11.01 60.03 -11.18
N TRP A 699 9.87 59.62 -11.73
CA TRP A 699 8.98 58.68 -11.05
C TRP A 699 8.44 57.66 -12.04
N ILE A 700 9.24 56.62 -12.32
CA ILE A 700 8.88 55.61 -13.31
C ILE A 700 9.06 54.18 -12.78
N GLY A 701 8.12 53.31 -13.11
CA GLY A 701 8.21 51.88 -12.82
C GLY A 701 9.02 51.14 -13.90
N ILE A 702 9.78 50.12 -13.50
CA ILE A 702 10.68 49.37 -14.40
C ILE A 702 9.96 48.75 -15.62
N LYS A 703 8.73 48.23 -15.45
CA LYS A 703 7.96 47.64 -16.55
C LYS A 703 7.54 48.70 -17.57
N LYS A 704 7.21 49.91 -17.10
CA LYS A 704 6.88 51.03 -17.98
C LYS A 704 8.13 51.53 -18.70
N LEU A 705 9.26 51.65 -17.98
CA LEU A 705 10.54 52.04 -18.55
C LEU A 705 10.94 51.14 -19.71
N LEU A 706 10.86 49.81 -19.54
CA LEU A 706 11.12 48.84 -20.62
C LEU A 706 10.28 49.10 -21.87
N MET A 707 8.99 49.40 -21.70
CA MET A 707 8.11 49.72 -22.81
C MET A 707 8.53 51.02 -23.52
N LEU A 708 8.93 52.05 -22.77
CA LEU A 708 9.40 53.32 -23.34
C LEU A 708 10.71 53.14 -24.12
N ILE A 709 11.63 52.32 -23.60
CA ILE A 709 12.88 51.98 -24.27
C ILE A 709 12.58 51.29 -25.60
N GLU A 710 11.76 50.23 -25.57
CA GLU A 710 11.45 49.45 -26.76
C GLU A 710 10.77 50.31 -27.84
N MET A 711 9.79 51.14 -27.45
CA MET A 711 9.15 52.09 -28.36
C MET A 711 10.13 53.09 -28.98
N SER A 712 11.15 53.50 -28.23
CA SER A 712 12.16 54.46 -28.69
C SER A 712 13.17 53.81 -29.63
N LEU A 713 13.51 52.54 -29.42
CA LEU A 713 14.43 51.77 -30.27
C LEU A 713 13.89 51.53 -31.68
N GLN A 714 12.56 51.52 -31.86
CA GLN A 714 11.92 51.40 -33.17
C GLN A 714 12.11 52.64 -34.06
N MET A 715 12.57 53.78 -33.50
CA MET A 715 12.91 54.96 -34.29
C MET A 715 14.34 54.88 -34.85
N ASP A 716 14.59 55.64 -35.92
CA ASP A 716 15.93 55.80 -36.48
C ASP A 716 16.92 56.26 -35.42
N GLN A 717 18.17 55.81 -35.53
CA GLN A 717 19.23 56.03 -34.53
C GLN A 717 19.36 57.49 -34.07
N ALA A 718 19.18 58.46 -34.98
CA ALA A 718 19.25 59.89 -34.66
C ALA A 718 18.12 60.40 -33.75
N TYR A 719 16.96 59.73 -33.71
CA TYR A 719 15.77 60.17 -32.98
C TYR A 719 15.45 59.32 -31.75
N ARG A 720 16.19 58.25 -31.47
CA ARG A 720 15.94 57.35 -30.33
C ARG A 720 15.96 58.09 -29.00
N VAL A 721 17.02 58.86 -28.75
CA VAL A 721 17.21 59.59 -27.49
C VAL A 721 16.17 60.70 -27.32
N SER A 722 15.88 61.46 -28.39
CA SER A 722 14.89 62.54 -28.32
C SER A 722 13.49 62.00 -28.08
N LYS A 723 13.14 60.87 -28.70
CA LYS A 723 11.86 60.19 -28.47
C LYS A 723 11.76 59.66 -27.04
N PHE A 724 12.79 58.98 -26.56
CA PHE A 724 12.82 58.47 -25.19
C PHE A 724 12.62 59.58 -24.15
N LEU A 725 13.33 60.70 -24.30
CA LEU A 725 13.19 61.86 -23.42
C LEU A 725 11.82 62.54 -23.52
N SER A 726 11.19 62.54 -24.70
CA SER A 726 9.81 63.02 -24.86
C SER A 726 8.84 62.13 -24.11
N LEU A 727 8.92 60.81 -24.31
CA LEU A 727 8.04 59.85 -23.67
C LEU A 727 8.22 59.83 -22.15
N LEU A 728 9.45 60.02 -21.67
CA LEU A 728 9.74 60.12 -20.24
C LEU A 728 9.07 61.34 -19.60
N LYS A 729 9.05 62.49 -20.30
CA LYS A 729 8.34 63.70 -19.84
C LYS A 729 6.82 63.50 -19.81
N ASP A 730 6.26 62.84 -20.81
CA ASP A 730 4.81 62.61 -20.91
C ASP A 730 4.28 61.74 -19.76
N GLU A 731 5.09 60.82 -19.24
CA GLU A 731 4.76 59.96 -18.09
C GLU A 731 4.98 60.64 -16.72
N GLY A 732 5.35 61.92 -16.71
CA GLY A 732 5.46 62.72 -15.47
C GLY A 732 6.82 62.64 -14.76
N ALA A 733 7.91 62.44 -15.50
CA ALA A 733 9.29 62.43 -15.01
C ALA A 733 10.17 63.56 -15.55
#